data_AF-A0A820YNT9-F1
#
_entry.id   AF-A0A820YNT9-F1
#
_cell.length_a   1.000
_cell.length_b   1.000
_cell.length_c   1.000
_cell.angle_alpha   90.00
_cell.angle_beta   90.00
_cell.angle_gamma   90.00
#
_symmetry.space_group_name_H-M   'P 1'
#
loop_
_entity.id
_entity.type
_entity.pdbx_description
1 polymer ?
#
loop_
_entity_poly.entity_id
_entity_poly.type
_entity_poly.pdbx_seq_one_letter_code
_entity_poly.pdbx_strand_id
1 'polypeptide(L)'
;KLLDQVFEFINKLLNGDLSLRSVAELRTIFYDKNINIREEVKKLYTNHSNEQNNKRTNIPAATIGIQTPLIHSNEKEIEQVCTWLQIYQYYNHLTVIMECIEKFDILPLDNKEEIIGHLKRLTSNDNCLLRDMIQTCQILQQVFQTLAHQHFQLIKTAVECSNVIHMMRKSGLYSTHGRRRFQELRDNLTTQFQLQELNNMILNSWIITYTLIEPFIFKAKNFKDFVHRLVELSNLEESSLNHIKVIDDHIPIVTMWLSAEETTVLDNALITMKHLYKSGTVDIYLRRLTRKPSYYEIGYSIDRIQSEDNDRIKAKKNQFLLSMSDIDDHKRQLTFCNVDVQQNLIYKKTLINEQLKLLKTIENIYHIFTKLELAGHPDYQLRDEHYEIHLQHTNAGSMLNDLRSHQNALLENAIHIQIQNLQLIYNTLQATYDMWIQNLEKYRQICSLLKLFSNREIMILIILLRTSNAPNSIRNNFLKNLFSYRDLNNQNDEEQKLAIHCLEHYLRSLRISQANLTTNQLVELYQKHRIEIELNTDMYLKILSEFLQDLFEYDDEIFQQNHVHNENQQFLVNINRPLSTANEISFAHDFDLDTCCILLNIFENQLPSSYQILWCSNTTNEDIHLFFSRIRTFPSLTFVIMDIDKMHHRLRELLLHEQDLLTREQNIHGRVFYFSCELTTRRKGLREFQIPTKYKNSNQSYQHLMNRFKEHHIIPSQIQIICGKTGIGKTHRINKEYKTDHTSCFSINDKLNLSLLISSFLLFDSNMINNNPSIFFNISIHAPFEELNRTLFSLFICGCLKDPASGLIFSLPHIRTWKFIIEIPYSDVFGVDVRENFNLILPILSIISPLTVEEVTDDNYQLSIDKEEEIVARFLKAFEDKTIDRMVTMTKTGREVPVNFEPITNFDTCRTYIYNCIKKYCPDLPKNKIYELSFTKFLYRRVRFFEGHYYCWNQNIQNLGTIAMQQMINEAKSLTQINFQD
;
A
#
# COMPACT_ATOMS: atom_id res chain seq x y z
N LYS A 1 36.34 38.10 11.38
CA LYS A 1 35.55 38.56 10.20
C LYS A 1 34.04 38.37 10.41
N LEU A 2 33.51 37.14 10.44
CA LEU A 2 32.06 36.93 10.66
C LEU A 2 31.60 37.44 12.04
N LEU A 3 32.35 37.14 13.10
CA LEU A 3 32.10 37.64 14.47
C LEU A 3 32.19 39.17 14.57
N ASP A 4 33.21 39.79 13.96
CA ASP A 4 33.34 41.26 13.98
C ASP A 4 32.20 41.95 13.21
N GLN A 5 31.71 41.34 12.12
CA GLN A 5 30.51 41.79 11.40
C GLN A 5 29.25 41.66 12.24
N VAL A 6 29.11 40.56 13.01
CA VAL A 6 28.00 40.36 13.96
C VAL A 6 28.04 41.39 15.10
N PHE A 7 29.21 41.75 15.61
CA PHE A 7 29.33 42.75 16.68
C PHE A 7 29.17 44.19 16.18
N GLU A 8 29.70 44.53 15.01
CA GLU A 8 29.42 45.82 14.36
C GLU A 8 27.91 45.98 14.10
N PHE A 9 27.26 44.88 13.73
CA PHE A 9 25.81 44.83 13.57
C PHE A 9 25.05 45.00 14.89
N ILE A 10 25.44 44.32 15.98
CA ILE A 10 24.83 44.49 17.30
C ILE A 10 24.97 45.94 17.79
N ASN A 11 26.11 46.58 17.53
CA ASN A 11 26.32 47.99 17.86
C ASN A 11 25.43 48.93 17.03
N LYS A 12 25.22 48.64 15.74
CA LYS A 12 24.25 49.37 14.89
C LYS A 12 22.81 49.15 15.34
N LEU A 13 22.47 47.94 15.80
CA LEU A 13 21.16 47.60 16.37
C LEU A 13 20.91 48.34 17.68
N LEU A 14 21.90 48.41 18.57
CA LEU A 14 21.83 49.18 19.81
C LEU A 14 21.53 50.66 19.58
N ASN A 15 22.24 51.27 18.63
CA ASN A 15 22.09 52.69 18.31
C ASN A 15 20.83 53.00 17.48
N GLY A 16 20.09 51.97 17.02
CA GLY A 16 18.93 52.13 16.14
C GLY A 16 19.28 52.68 14.75
N ASP A 17 20.55 52.56 14.34
CA ASP A 17 21.10 53.07 13.08
C ASP A 17 20.96 52.07 11.91
N LEU A 18 20.23 50.97 12.11
CA LEU A 18 19.92 50.03 11.04
C LEU A 18 18.70 50.51 10.26
N SER A 19 18.81 50.46 8.93
CA SER A 19 17.65 50.58 8.04
C SER A 19 16.82 49.30 8.06
N LEU A 20 15.51 49.43 7.80
CA LEU A 20 14.61 48.29 7.71
C LEU A 20 15.06 47.21 6.72
N ARG A 21 15.62 47.63 5.57
CA ARG A 21 16.19 46.72 4.58
C ARG A 21 17.31 45.84 5.15
N SER A 22 18.16 46.41 6.00
CA SER A 22 19.27 45.70 6.64
C SER A 22 18.78 44.70 7.69
N VAL A 23 17.61 44.94 8.30
CA VAL A 23 16.98 44.03 9.27
C VAL A 23 16.22 42.89 8.57
N ALA A 24 15.69 43.12 7.36
CA ALA A 24 14.99 42.12 6.57
C ALA A 24 15.86 40.92 6.14
N GLU A 25 17.18 41.12 5.99
CA GLU A 25 18.13 40.04 5.70
C GLU A 25 18.25 39.02 6.86
N LEU A 26 17.81 39.38 8.07
CA LEU A 26 17.83 38.54 9.27
C LEU A 26 16.49 37.82 9.53
N ARG A 27 15.53 37.96 8.63
CA ARG A 27 14.20 37.34 8.69
C ARG A 27 14.28 35.81 8.78
N THR A 28 15.35 35.17 8.32
CA THR A 28 15.53 33.72 8.44
C THR A 28 16.00 33.24 9.83
N ILE A 29 16.52 34.14 10.68
CA ILE A 29 17.15 33.78 11.96
C ILE A 29 16.19 33.93 13.14
N PHE A 30 15.35 34.97 13.14
CA PHE A 30 14.52 35.36 14.30
C PHE A 30 13.00 35.23 14.10
N TYR A 31 12.52 34.91 12.90
CA TYR A 31 11.11 35.11 12.53
C TYR A 31 10.17 33.95 12.90
N ASP A 32 10.64 32.71 12.87
CA ASP A 32 9.81 31.52 13.16
C ASP A 32 10.05 30.92 14.56
N LYS A 33 10.99 31.50 15.33
CA LYS A 33 11.26 31.06 16.69
C LYS A 33 10.49 31.93 17.67
N ASN A 34 9.41 31.40 18.22
CA ASN A 34 8.78 31.88 19.46
C ASN A 34 9.69 31.63 20.70
N ILE A 35 11.01 31.71 20.52
CA ILE A 35 12.02 31.42 21.53
C ILE A 35 12.47 32.75 22.08
N ASN A 36 12.19 32.95 23.36
CA ASN A 36 12.77 33.92 24.30
C ASN A 36 13.94 34.75 23.72
N ILE A 37 13.65 35.73 22.86
CA ILE A 37 14.63 36.59 22.16
C ILE A 37 15.59 37.21 23.17
N ARG A 38 15.07 37.50 24.37
CA ARG A 38 15.83 37.98 25.53
C ARG A 38 16.98 37.04 25.91
N GLU A 39 16.80 35.71 25.85
CA GLU A 39 17.86 34.74 26.16
C GLU A 39 18.90 34.57 25.06
N GLU A 40 18.50 34.58 23.77
CA GLU A 40 19.47 34.54 22.67
C GLU A 40 20.31 35.81 22.60
N VAL A 41 19.67 36.98 22.76
CA VAL A 41 20.39 38.26 22.86
C VAL A 41 21.30 38.25 24.10
N LYS A 42 20.84 37.75 25.25
CA LYS A 42 21.67 37.59 26.45
C LYS A 42 22.88 36.67 26.21
N LYS A 43 22.73 35.55 25.51
CA LYS A 43 23.85 34.66 25.13
C LYS A 43 24.85 35.35 24.20
N LEU A 44 24.37 36.07 23.18
CA LEU A 44 25.22 36.82 22.26
C LEU A 44 26.00 37.95 22.96
N TYR A 45 25.36 38.67 23.88
CA TYR A 45 26.03 39.68 24.71
C TYR A 45 27.06 39.08 25.67
N THR A 46 26.73 37.94 26.28
CA THR A 46 27.66 37.25 27.19
C THR A 46 28.91 36.83 26.42
N ASN A 47 28.74 36.29 25.21
CA ASN A 47 29.83 35.92 24.30
C ASN A 47 30.65 37.14 23.85
N HIS A 48 30.01 38.26 23.51
CA HIS A 48 30.69 39.51 23.14
C HIS A 48 31.56 40.06 24.29
N SER A 49 31.03 40.08 25.51
CA SER A 49 31.78 40.56 26.69
C SER A 49 32.97 39.66 27.02
N ASN A 50 32.81 38.34 26.85
CA ASN A 50 33.88 37.35 27.04
C ASN A 50 35.01 37.53 26.00
N GLU A 51 34.66 37.84 24.75
CA GLU A 51 35.64 38.05 23.68
C GLU A 51 36.39 39.40 23.81
N GLN A 52 35.71 40.47 24.26
CA GLN A 52 36.38 41.73 24.59
C GLN A 52 37.31 41.62 25.81
N ASN A 53 36.94 40.82 26.82
CA ASN A 53 37.80 40.53 27.97
C ASN A 53 39.00 39.66 27.59
N ASN A 54 38.85 38.73 26.64
CA ASN A 54 39.96 37.95 26.09
C ASN A 54 40.90 38.77 25.18
N LYS A 55 40.40 39.81 24.49
CA LYS A 55 41.25 40.75 23.75
C LYS A 55 42.02 41.73 24.66
N ARG A 56 41.50 42.03 25.87
CA ARG A 56 42.17 42.89 26.88
C ARG A 56 43.24 42.17 27.71
N THR A 57 43.26 40.84 27.75
CA THR A 57 44.24 40.04 28.53
C THR A 57 45.60 39.83 27.84
N ASN A 58 45.79 40.33 26.61
CA ASN A 58 47.09 40.31 25.90
C ASN A 58 47.95 41.58 26.10
N ILE A 59 47.69 42.38 27.14
CA ILE A 59 48.54 43.52 27.50
C ILE A 59 49.35 43.13 28.75
N PRO A 60 50.71 43.18 28.73
CA PRO A 60 51.54 42.80 29.87
C PRO A 60 51.28 43.69 31.08
N ALA A 61 51.17 43.03 32.24
CA ALA A 61 50.88 43.64 33.53
C ALA A 61 51.94 44.68 33.94
N ALA A 62 51.54 45.95 33.97
CA ALA A 62 51.99 46.90 34.97
C ALA A 62 50.96 48.02 35.09
N THR A 63 50.67 48.39 36.34
CA THR A 63 49.93 49.59 36.82
C THR A 63 48.38 49.52 36.89
N ILE A 64 47.92 49.24 38.13
CA ILE A 64 46.70 49.75 38.82
C ILE A 64 45.37 49.20 38.29
N GLY A 65 44.51 48.49 39.03
CA GLY A 65 44.27 48.54 40.47
C GLY A 65 42.91 49.17 40.82
N ILE A 66 41.83 48.85 40.10
CA ILE A 66 40.43 49.08 40.53
C ILE A 66 39.56 47.95 39.95
N GLN A 67 39.09 47.03 40.81
CA GLN A 67 37.99 46.12 40.50
C GLN A 67 36.67 46.89 40.69
N THR A 68 36.05 47.32 39.61
CA THR A 68 34.64 47.73 39.59
C THR A 68 33.81 46.56 39.04
N PRO A 69 32.71 46.15 39.70
CA PRO A 69 31.86 45.07 39.21
C PRO A 69 31.03 45.57 38.02
N LEU A 70 31.52 45.33 36.81
CA LEU A 70 30.86 45.70 35.56
C LEU A 70 29.86 44.60 35.14
N ILE A 71 28.76 44.44 35.89
CA ILE A 71 27.69 43.46 35.57
C ILE A 71 26.30 44.13 35.47
N HIS A 72 26.17 45.45 35.64
CA HIS A 72 24.85 46.13 35.65
C HIS A 72 24.45 46.88 34.36
N SER A 73 25.22 46.88 33.27
CA SER A 73 24.81 47.57 32.02
C SER A 73 24.09 46.68 31.00
N ASN A 74 24.15 45.35 31.13
CA ASN A 74 23.63 44.46 30.09
C ASN A 74 22.10 44.45 30.00
N GLU A 75 21.34 44.69 31.08
CA GLU A 75 19.88 44.58 31.02
C GLU A 75 19.19 45.70 30.22
N LYS A 76 19.64 46.95 30.34
CA LYS A 76 19.07 48.07 29.57
C LYS A 76 19.35 47.95 28.08
N GLU A 77 20.55 47.51 27.72
CA GLU A 77 20.96 47.27 26.34
C GLU A 77 20.19 46.09 25.72
N ILE A 78 20.00 45.01 26.48
CA ILE A 78 19.15 43.88 26.08
C ILE A 78 17.69 44.33 25.90
N GLU A 79 17.15 45.13 26.82
CA GLU A 79 15.78 45.66 26.74
C GLU A 79 15.59 46.59 25.53
N GLN A 80 16.59 47.40 25.22
CA GLN A 80 16.60 48.26 24.03
C GLN A 80 16.63 47.44 22.72
N VAL A 81 17.45 46.39 22.65
CA VAL A 81 17.46 45.45 21.50
C VAL A 81 16.11 44.71 21.38
N CYS A 82 15.52 44.26 22.48
CA CYS A 82 14.19 43.66 22.47
C CYS A 82 13.13 44.65 21.98
N THR A 83 13.22 45.93 22.37
CA THR A 83 12.33 47.00 21.91
C THR A 83 12.46 47.21 20.40
N TRP A 84 13.70 47.23 19.87
CA TRP A 84 13.93 47.36 18.42
C TRP A 84 13.39 46.18 17.62
N LEU A 85 13.51 44.95 18.13
CA LEU A 85 12.97 43.76 17.49
C LEU A 85 11.43 43.73 17.53
N GLN A 86 10.81 44.17 18.62
CA GLN A 86 9.36 44.36 18.71
C GLN A 86 8.85 45.41 17.71
N ILE A 87 9.55 46.55 17.62
CA ILE A 87 9.29 47.61 16.63
C ILE A 87 9.30 47.04 15.21
N TYR A 88 10.30 46.22 14.88
CA TYR A 88 10.40 45.57 13.58
C TYR A 88 9.29 44.53 13.34
N GLN A 89 8.91 43.75 14.36
CA GLN A 89 7.78 42.80 14.28
C GLN A 89 6.46 43.53 13.96
N TYR A 90 6.18 44.64 14.66
CA TYR A 90 5.00 45.48 14.37
C TYR A 90 5.06 46.09 12.96
N TYR A 91 6.23 46.54 12.50
CA TYR A 91 6.39 47.03 11.13
C TYR A 91 6.10 45.95 10.08
N ASN A 92 6.55 44.72 10.30
CA ASN A 92 6.29 43.65 9.34
C ASN A 92 4.81 43.20 9.34
N HIS A 93 4.18 43.15 10.52
CA HIS A 93 2.73 42.97 10.61
C HIS A 93 1.97 44.08 9.90
N LEU A 94 2.46 45.33 9.97
CA LEU A 94 1.88 46.45 9.27
C LEU A 94 1.89 46.25 7.76
N THR A 95 2.99 45.79 7.16
CA THR A 95 3.07 45.54 5.72
C THR A 95 2.01 44.53 5.27
N VAL A 96 1.85 43.43 6.02
CA VAL A 96 0.84 42.40 5.73
C VAL A 96 -0.60 42.92 5.93
N ILE A 97 -0.83 43.77 6.94
CA ILE A 97 -2.13 44.41 7.18
C ILE A 97 -2.47 45.39 6.05
N MET A 98 -1.50 46.16 5.58
CA MET A 98 -1.70 47.09 4.48
C MET A 98 -1.99 46.35 3.17
N GLU A 99 -1.23 45.28 2.89
CA GLU A 99 -1.51 44.39 1.77
C GLU A 99 -2.93 43.80 1.87
N CYS A 100 -3.34 43.34 3.05
CA CYS A 100 -4.70 42.84 3.30
C CYS A 100 -5.78 43.89 3.00
N ILE A 101 -5.62 45.12 3.50
CA ILE A 101 -6.58 46.21 3.30
C ILE A 101 -6.73 46.56 1.83
N GLU A 102 -5.61 46.64 1.10
CA GLU A 102 -5.58 46.97 -0.33
C GLU A 102 -6.13 45.82 -1.18
N LYS A 103 -5.68 44.59 -0.93
CA LYS A 103 -6.06 43.39 -1.69
C LYS A 103 -7.54 43.06 -1.57
N PHE A 104 -8.16 43.32 -0.41
CA PHE A 104 -9.58 43.02 -0.16
C PHE A 104 -10.49 44.24 -0.18
N ASP A 105 -9.99 45.45 -0.43
CA ASP A 105 -10.78 46.70 -0.46
C ASP A 105 -11.61 46.88 0.83
N ILE A 106 -10.96 46.73 1.98
CA ILE A 106 -11.62 46.73 3.30
C ILE A 106 -12.02 48.14 3.73
N LEU A 107 -11.22 49.15 3.40
CA LEU A 107 -11.47 50.54 3.79
C LEU A 107 -11.89 51.39 2.59
N PRO A 108 -12.80 52.35 2.77
CA PRO A 108 -13.21 53.24 1.69
C PRO A 108 -12.02 54.10 1.21
N LEU A 109 -11.89 54.26 -0.12
CA LEU A 109 -10.82 55.02 -0.78
C LEU A 109 -10.73 56.48 -0.31
N ASP A 110 -11.84 57.04 0.17
CA ASP A 110 -11.93 58.43 0.64
C ASP A 110 -11.55 58.61 2.13
N ASN A 111 -11.09 57.54 2.80
CA ASN A 111 -10.79 57.59 4.23
C ASN A 111 -9.50 58.40 4.49
N LYS A 112 -9.67 59.69 4.84
CA LYS A 112 -8.58 60.63 5.21
C LYS A 112 -8.02 60.38 6.61
N GLU A 113 -8.02 59.15 7.09
CA GLU A 113 -7.42 58.85 8.40
C GLU A 113 -5.91 59.10 8.33
N GLU A 114 -5.47 60.09 9.11
CA GLU A 114 -4.06 60.51 9.24
C GLU A 114 -3.16 59.31 9.55
N ILE A 115 -3.67 58.36 10.34
CA ILE A 115 -3.00 57.10 10.69
C ILE A 115 -2.68 56.25 9.45
N ILE A 116 -3.63 56.00 8.55
CA ILE A 116 -3.38 55.20 7.33
C ILE A 116 -2.39 55.91 6.40
N GLY A 117 -2.49 57.24 6.30
CA GLY A 117 -1.55 58.06 5.56
C GLY A 117 -0.12 57.98 6.10
N HIS A 118 0.04 57.98 7.43
CA HIS A 118 1.33 57.75 8.09
C HIS A 118 1.86 56.33 7.86
N LEU A 119 0.99 55.32 7.92
CA LEU A 119 1.37 53.91 7.74
C LEU A 119 1.81 53.60 6.30
N LYS A 120 1.11 54.14 5.28
CA LYS A 120 1.50 54.02 3.87
C LYS A 120 2.86 54.69 3.57
N ARG A 121 3.14 55.83 4.20
CA ARG A 121 4.45 56.51 4.05
C ARG A 121 5.60 55.68 4.62
N LEU A 122 5.34 54.91 5.69
CA LEU A 122 6.35 54.05 6.33
C LEU A 122 6.62 52.78 5.53
N THR A 123 5.60 52.11 5.00
CA THR A 123 5.78 50.94 4.13
C THR A 123 6.44 51.27 2.78
N SER A 124 6.46 52.54 2.39
CA SER A 124 7.06 53.02 1.13
C SER A 124 8.53 53.43 1.26
N ASN A 125 9.11 53.41 2.47
CA ASN A 125 10.47 53.92 2.73
C ASN A 125 11.35 52.90 3.49
N ASP A 126 11.86 51.90 2.75
CA ASP A 126 12.74 50.84 3.28
C ASP A 126 14.09 51.33 3.84
N ASN A 127 14.44 52.60 3.59
CA ASN A 127 15.66 53.24 4.11
C ASN A 127 15.46 53.94 5.47
N CYS A 128 14.26 53.90 6.03
CA CYS A 128 13.98 54.45 7.35
C CYS A 128 14.80 53.72 8.43
N LEU A 129 15.40 54.47 9.37
CA LEU A 129 16.15 53.92 10.49
C LEU A 129 15.20 53.48 11.60
N LEU A 130 15.56 52.41 12.33
CA LEU A 130 14.76 51.91 13.45
C LEU A 130 14.42 53.00 14.47
N ARG A 131 15.36 53.90 14.76
CA ARG A 131 15.14 55.01 15.72
C ARG A 131 14.08 56.02 15.29
N ASP A 132 13.92 56.20 13.98
CA ASP A 132 12.93 57.14 13.43
C ASP A 132 11.51 56.53 13.47
N MET A 133 11.41 55.22 13.73
CA MET A 133 10.12 54.50 13.85
C MET A 133 9.51 54.53 15.25
N ILE A 134 10.24 54.93 16.30
CA ILE A 134 9.77 54.86 17.70
C ILE A 134 8.40 55.52 17.86
N GLN A 135 8.23 56.75 17.37
CA GLN A 135 6.98 57.51 17.54
C GLN A 135 5.80 56.85 16.83
N THR A 136 6.01 56.28 15.63
CA THR A 136 4.93 55.59 14.92
C THR A 136 4.65 54.20 15.48
N CYS A 137 5.69 53.50 15.97
CA CYS A 137 5.51 52.23 16.66
C CYS A 137 4.77 52.37 17.98
N GLN A 138 4.88 53.50 18.70
CA GLN A 138 4.04 53.76 19.88
C GLN A 138 2.56 53.88 19.53
N ILE A 139 2.24 54.53 18.40
CA ILE A 139 0.86 54.62 17.87
C ILE A 139 0.36 53.24 17.44
N LEU A 140 1.20 52.47 16.73
CA LEU A 140 0.87 51.11 16.31
C LEU A 140 0.71 50.17 17.49
N GLN A 141 1.57 50.26 18.50
CA GLN A 141 1.48 49.46 19.71
C GLN A 141 0.17 49.73 20.44
N GLN A 142 -0.30 50.98 20.54
CA GLN A 142 -1.61 51.28 21.12
C GLN A 142 -2.78 50.68 20.32
N VAL A 143 -2.69 50.64 18.98
CA VAL A 143 -3.76 50.08 18.13
C VAL A 143 -3.72 48.56 18.07
N PHE A 144 -2.53 47.96 18.13
CA PHE A 144 -2.29 46.52 18.00
C PHE A 144 -2.19 45.79 19.33
N GLN A 145 -2.10 46.49 20.47
CA GLN A 145 -2.10 45.87 21.80
C GLN A 145 -3.36 45.04 22.06
N THR A 146 -4.46 45.33 21.37
CA THR A 146 -5.71 44.57 21.46
C THR A 146 -5.70 43.29 20.63
N LEU A 147 -4.75 43.13 19.70
CA LEU A 147 -4.63 41.95 18.83
C LEU A 147 -3.61 40.96 19.41
N ALA A 148 -4.08 39.74 19.71
CA ALA A 148 -3.19 38.61 19.99
C ALA A 148 -2.46 38.13 18.72
N HIS A 149 -1.37 37.39 18.89
CA HIS A 149 -0.56 36.84 17.79
C HIS A 149 -1.40 36.06 16.75
N GLN A 150 -2.43 35.32 17.19
CA GLN A 150 -3.28 34.54 16.29
C GLN A 150 -4.05 35.41 15.29
N HIS A 151 -4.40 36.66 15.64
CA HIS A 151 -5.06 37.58 14.72
C HIS A 151 -4.12 38.00 13.58
N PHE A 152 -2.84 38.22 13.87
CA PHE A 152 -1.86 38.55 12.83
C PHE A 152 -1.61 37.36 11.89
N GLN A 153 -1.60 36.14 12.43
CA GLN A 153 -1.50 34.93 11.62
C GLN A 153 -2.75 34.71 10.75
N LEU A 154 -3.94 35.04 11.27
CA LEU A 154 -5.17 35.03 10.49
C LEU A 154 -5.10 36.00 9.31
N ILE A 155 -4.68 37.25 9.53
CA ILE A 155 -4.52 38.26 8.47
C ILE A 155 -3.52 37.76 7.41
N LYS A 156 -2.37 37.22 7.84
CA LYS A 156 -1.37 36.66 6.94
C LYS A 156 -1.93 35.50 6.11
N THR A 157 -2.60 34.54 6.75
CA THR A 157 -3.20 33.37 6.08
C THR A 157 -4.30 33.80 5.12
N ALA A 158 -5.12 34.80 5.49
CA ALA A 158 -6.14 35.36 4.61
C ALA A 158 -5.53 36.01 3.35
N VAL A 159 -4.43 36.75 3.48
CA VAL A 159 -3.70 37.34 2.35
C VAL A 159 -3.09 36.27 1.44
N GLU A 160 -2.48 35.23 2.01
CA GLU A 160 -1.92 34.08 1.28
C GLU A 160 -3.02 33.33 0.51
N CYS A 161 -4.12 33.00 1.19
CA CYS A 161 -5.28 32.29 0.63
C CYS A 161 -6.35 33.23 0.07
N SER A 162 -5.95 34.27 -0.67
CA SER A 162 -6.87 35.30 -1.16
C SER A 162 -8.00 34.78 -2.06
N ASN A 163 -7.77 33.63 -2.72
CA ASN A 163 -8.77 33.01 -3.60
C ASN A 163 -10.02 32.56 -2.83
N VAL A 164 -9.87 32.15 -1.56
CA VAL A 164 -10.99 31.80 -0.68
C VAL A 164 -11.89 33.01 -0.45
N ILE A 165 -11.32 34.16 -0.13
CA ILE A 165 -12.08 35.40 0.10
C ILE A 165 -12.77 35.87 -1.18
N HIS A 166 -12.08 35.82 -2.32
CA HIS A 166 -12.68 36.16 -3.61
C HIS A 166 -13.82 35.22 -3.99
N MET A 167 -13.66 33.90 -3.80
CA MET A 167 -14.71 32.91 -4.02
C MET A 167 -15.95 33.23 -3.18
N MET A 168 -15.76 33.48 -1.88
CA MET A 168 -16.84 33.75 -0.92
C MET A 168 -17.56 35.08 -1.18
N ARG A 169 -16.84 36.10 -1.65
CA ARG A 169 -17.41 37.38 -2.08
C ARG A 169 -18.19 37.22 -3.39
N LYS A 170 -17.64 36.49 -4.37
CA LYS A 170 -18.27 36.24 -5.68
C LYS A 170 -19.56 35.42 -5.55
N SER A 171 -19.61 34.46 -4.64
CA SER A 171 -20.79 33.63 -4.36
C SER A 171 -21.86 34.34 -3.53
N GLY A 172 -21.57 35.54 -3.01
CA GLY A 172 -22.55 36.36 -2.28
C GLY A 172 -23.01 35.77 -0.93
N LEU A 173 -22.23 34.86 -0.33
CA LEU A 173 -22.62 34.07 0.85
C LEU A 173 -22.87 34.87 2.13
N TYR A 174 -22.42 36.12 2.19
CA TYR A 174 -22.61 37.00 3.35
C TYR A 174 -23.76 38.00 3.17
N SER A 175 -24.47 37.95 2.04
CA SER A 175 -25.76 38.65 1.88
C SER A 175 -26.85 38.00 2.75
N THR A 176 -27.97 38.68 2.98
CA THR A 176 -29.10 38.10 3.74
C THR A 176 -29.62 36.81 3.11
N HIS A 177 -29.71 36.77 1.78
CA HIS A 177 -30.06 35.57 1.03
C HIS A 177 -28.93 34.52 1.04
N GLY A 178 -27.67 34.96 0.90
CA GLY A 178 -26.50 34.10 0.93
C GLY A 178 -26.28 33.40 2.27
N ARG A 179 -26.55 34.06 3.40
CA ARG A 179 -26.47 33.46 4.75
C ARG A 179 -27.47 32.32 4.92
N ARG A 180 -28.70 32.53 4.43
CA ARG A 180 -29.73 31.47 4.42
C ARG A 180 -29.30 30.30 3.53
N ARG A 181 -28.84 30.59 2.31
CA ARG A 181 -28.33 29.57 1.37
C ARG A 181 -27.13 28.81 1.94
N PHE A 182 -26.23 29.49 2.65
CA PHE A 182 -25.10 28.86 3.35
C PHE A 182 -25.58 27.90 4.44
N GLN A 183 -26.55 28.31 5.27
CA GLN A 183 -27.13 27.45 6.31
C GLN A 183 -27.81 26.21 5.70
N GLU A 184 -28.60 26.39 4.64
CA GLU A 184 -29.25 25.30 3.90
C GLU A 184 -28.21 24.32 3.31
N LEU A 185 -27.17 24.83 2.62
CA LEU A 185 -26.08 24.00 2.09
C LEU A 185 -25.30 23.30 3.20
N ARG A 186 -24.99 23.99 4.29
CA ARG A 186 -24.26 23.42 5.44
C ARG A 186 -25.03 22.24 6.01
N ASP A 187 -26.31 22.42 6.32
CA ASP A 187 -27.12 21.39 7.00
C ASP A 187 -27.33 20.18 6.08
N ASN A 188 -27.51 20.43 4.77
CA ASN A 188 -27.60 19.38 3.75
C ASN A 188 -26.28 18.60 3.59
N LEU A 189 -25.14 19.30 3.44
CA LEU A 189 -23.83 18.67 3.28
C LEU A 189 -23.38 17.92 4.55
N THR A 190 -23.75 18.43 5.74
CA THR A 190 -23.43 17.79 7.04
C THR A 190 -24.11 16.43 7.15
N THR A 191 -25.35 16.33 6.64
CA THR A 191 -26.07 15.06 6.57
C THR A 191 -25.49 14.13 5.49
N GLN A 192 -25.07 14.68 4.34
CA GLN A 192 -24.48 13.93 3.22
C GLN A 192 -23.14 13.26 3.56
N PHE A 193 -22.26 13.96 4.28
CA PHE A 193 -20.87 13.52 4.47
C PHE A 193 -20.60 12.76 5.77
N GLN A 194 -21.64 12.37 6.54
CA GLN A 194 -21.48 11.64 7.80
C GLN A 194 -20.61 10.36 7.67
N LEU A 195 -20.59 9.74 6.49
CA LEU A 195 -19.80 8.53 6.20
C LEU A 195 -18.64 8.77 5.20
N GLN A 196 -18.36 10.02 4.84
CA GLN A 196 -17.31 10.39 3.87
C GLN A 196 -16.25 11.26 4.55
N GLU A 197 -15.21 10.62 5.11
CA GLU A 197 -14.21 11.28 5.95
C GLU A 197 -13.58 12.54 5.29
N LEU A 198 -13.14 12.43 4.02
CA LEU A 198 -12.50 13.54 3.31
C LEU A 198 -13.46 14.72 3.08
N ASN A 199 -14.67 14.46 2.59
CA ASN A 199 -15.64 15.52 2.31
C ASN A 199 -16.20 16.14 3.59
N ASN A 200 -16.32 15.35 4.67
CA ASN A 200 -16.70 15.85 5.98
C ASN A 200 -15.61 16.77 6.55
N MET A 201 -14.33 16.42 6.39
CA MET A 201 -13.21 17.26 6.77
C MET A 201 -13.20 18.59 6.00
N ILE A 202 -13.44 18.55 4.68
CA ILE A 202 -13.51 19.77 3.85
C ILE A 202 -14.72 20.62 4.27
N LEU A 203 -15.90 20.02 4.50
CA LEU A 203 -17.09 20.72 4.98
C LEU A 203 -16.86 21.40 6.32
N ASN A 204 -16.30 20.70 7.31
CA ASN A 204 -15.99 21.28 8.61
C ASN A 204 -14.98 22.43 8.48
N SER A 205 -13.97 22.26 7.61
CA SER A 205 -13.01 23.32 7.29
C SER A 205 -13.69 24.52 6.64
N TRP A 206 -14.72 24.31 5.80
CA TRP A 206 -15.47 25.36 5.13
C TRP A 206 -16.34 26.14 6.12
N ILE A 207 -16.99 25.46 7.06
CA ILE A 207 -17.79 26.07 8.14
C ILE A 207 -16.92 26.96 9.02
N ILE A 208 -15.78 26.45 9.47
CA ILE A 208 -14.84 27.22 10.31
C ILE A 208 -14.29 28.42 9.52
N THR A 209 -13.88 28.20 8.26
CA THR A 209 -13.38 29.25 7.38
C THR A 209 -14.42 30.35 7.15
N TYR A 210 -15.71 30.00 7.00
CA TYR A 210 -16.79 30.97 6.85
C TYR A 210 -16.90 31.93 8.04
N THR A 211 -16.67 31.47 9.27
CA THR A 211 -16.64 32.35 10.45
C THR A 211 -15.37 33.19 10.49
N LEU A 212 -14.22 32.59 10.19
CA LEU A 212 -12.91 33.25 10.32
C LEU A 212 -12.70 34.41 9.33
N ILE A 213 -13.25 34.30 8.10
CA ILE A 213 -13.00 35.29 7.06
C ILE A 213 -14.00 36.46 7.04
N GLU A 214 -15.04 36.43 7.87
CA GLU A 214 -16.11 37.43 7.88
C GLU A 214 -15.59 38.89 7.99
N PRO A 215 -14.59 39.21 8.83
CA PRO A 215 -14.06 40.58 8.94
C PRO A 215 -13.44 41.12 7.65
N PHE A 216 -13.01 40.25 6.72
CA PHE A 216 -12.37 40.63 5.46
C PHE A 216 -13.36 40.80 4.30
N ILE A 217 -14.59 40.32 4.46
CA ILE A 217 -15.61 40.35 3.40
C ILE A 217 -16.25 41.73 3.31
N PHE A 218 -16.58 42.34 4.45
CA PHE A 218 -17.30 43.60 4.54
C PHE A 218 -16.37 44.80 4.63
N LYS A 219 -16.79 45.93 4.05
CA LYS A 219 -16.09 47.20 4.25
C LYS A 219 -16.20 47.65 5.72
N ALA A 220 -15.08 48.05 6.30
CA ALA A 220 -15.02 48.67 7.61
C ALA A 220 -15.20 50.20 7.48
N LYS A 221 -15.80 50.82 8.50
CA LYS A 221 -16.03 52.27 8.51
C LYS A 221 -14.73 53.06 8.61
N ASN A 222 -13.77 52.52 9.35
CA ASN A 222 -12.45 53.07 9.57
C ASN A 222 -11.49 51.96 10.04
N PHE A 223 -10.20 52.27 10.17
CA PHE A 223 -9.21 51.26 10.57
C PHE A 223 -9.48 50.66 11.96
N LYS A 224 -9.98 51.48 12.90
CA LYS A 224 -10.32 51.03 14.25
C LYS A 224 -11.50 50.04 14.27
N ASP A 225 -12.49 50.24 13.41
CA ASP A 225 -13.62 49.32 13.21
C ASP A 225 -13.15 47.97 12.64
N PHE A 226 -12.21 47.98 11.70
CA PHE A 226 -11.60 46.73 11.19
C PHE A 226 -10.86 45.97 12.30
N VAL A 227 -10.02 46.65 13.08
CA VAL A 227 -9.31 46.06 14.22
C VAL A 227 -10.29 45.52 15.26
N HIS A 228 -11.37 46.25 15.55
CA HIS A 228 -12.40 45.80 16.49
C HIS A 228 -13.07 44.50 16.03
N ARG A 229 -13.45 44.38 14.75
CA ARG A 229 -14.05 43.15 14.18
C ARG A 229 -13.11 41.95 14.24
N LEU A 230 -11.80 42.18 14.11
CA LEU A 230 -10.81 41.12 14.30
C LEU A 230 -10.74 40.67 15.76
N VAL A 231 -10.78 41.60 16.72
CA VAL A 231 -10.77 41.30 18.17
C VAL A 231 -12.02 40.54 18.62
N GLU A 232 -13.17 40.76 17.96
CA GLU A 232 -14.42 40.05 18.26
C GLU A 232 -14.36 38.54 17.93
N LEU A 233 -13.39 38.09 17.13
CA LEU A 233 -13.11 36.66 16.90
C LEU A 233 -12.43 36.04 18.13
N SER A 234 -13.18 35.88 19.21
CA SER A 234 -12.71 35.13 20.39
C SER A 234 -12.51 33.64 20.06
N ASN A 235 -11.43 33.02 20.59
CA ASN A 235 -11.02 31.61 20.39
C ASN A 235 -10.35 31.26 19.05
N LEU A 236 -9.41 32.09 18.57
CA LEU A 236 -8.52 31.71 17.46
C LEU A 236 -7.43 30.72 17.93
N GLU A 237 -7.65 29.43 17.71
CA GLU A 237 -6.60 28.41 17.80
C GLU A 237 -5.74 28.39 16.53
N GLU A 238 -4.45 28.05 16.66
CA GLU A 238 -3.53 27.97 15.52
C GLU A 238 -3.93 26.86 14.53
N SER A 239 -4.52 25.77 15.04
CA SER A 239 -5.16 24.69 14.27
C SER A 239 -6.26 25.22 13.36
N SER A 240 -7.02 26.23 13.80
CA SER A 240 -8.16 26.78 13.05
C SER A 240 -7.73 27.47 11.75
N LEU A 241 -6.51 28.01 11.69
CA LEU A 241 -5.98 28.68 10.50
C LEU A 241 -5.66 27.70 9.37
N ASN A 242 -5.35 26.44 9.69
CA ASN A 242 -5.12 25.40 8.68
C ASN A 242 -6.38 25.10 7.87
N HIS A 243 -7.58 25.32 8.43
CA HIS A 243 -8.83 25.13 7.69
C HIS A 243 -8.95 26.08 6.49
N ILE A 244 -8.42 27.30 6.57
CA ILE A 244 -8.44 28.26 5.45
C ILE A 244 -7.57 27.72 4.30
N LYS A 245 -6.41 27.15 4.62
CA LYS A 245 -5.49 26.53 3.64
C LYS A 245 -6.11 25.29 3.00
N VAL A 246 -6.75 24.43 3.80
CA VAL A 246 -7.48 23.26 3.30
C VAL A 246 -8.56 23.68 2.29
N ILE A 247 -9.27 24.78 2.54
CA ILE A 247 -10.26 25.30 1.58
C ILE A 247 -9.61 25.89 0.34
N ASP A 248 -8.49 26.59 0.48
CA ASP A 248 -7.73 27.14 -0.66
C ASP A 248 -7.29 26.02 -1.62
N ASP A 249 -6.79 24.90 -1.09
CA ASP A 249 -6.42 23.69 -1.86
C ASP A 249 -7.63 23.01 -2.54
N HIS A 250 -8.84 23.21 -2.02
CA HIS A 250 -10.07 22.54 -2.47
C HIS A 250 -11.15 23.51 -3.01
N ILE A 251 -10.76 24.72 -3.44
CA ILE A 251 -11.67 25.72 -4.04
C ILE A 251 -12.54 25.13 -5.16
N PRO A 252 -12.05 24.28 -6.08
CA PRO A 252 -12.90 23.72 -7.14
C PRO A 252 -14.10 22.92 -6.61
N ILE A 253 -13.90 22.17 -5.53
CA ILE A 253 -14.95 21.35 -4.89
C ILE A 253 -15.99 22.25 -4.22
N VAL A 254 -15.53 23.24 -3.45
CA VAL A 254 -16.43 24.20 -2.78
C VAL A 254 -17.17 25.07 -3.79
N THR A 255 -16.50 25.48 -4.87
CA THR A 255 -17.12 26.24 -5.96
C THR A 255 -18.19 25.40 -6.65
N MET A 256 -17.97 24.09 -6.84
CA MET A 256 -18.98 23.16 -7.36
C MET A 256 -20.22 23.09 -6.45
N TRP A 257 -20.04 23.02 -5.13
CA TRP A 257 -21.16 23.08 -4.17
C TRP A 257 -21.94 24.40 -4.27
N LEU A 258 -21.23 25.51 -4.53
CA LEU A 258 -21.81 26.84 -4.67
C LEU A 258 -22.43 27.13 -6.05
N SER A 259 -21.95 26.44 -7.10
CA SER A 259 -22.39 26.61 -8.49
C SER A 259 -23.49 25.65 -8.91
N ALA A 260 -23.88 24.70 -8.06
CA ALA A 260 -25.04 23.87 -8.30
C ALA A 260 -26.30 24.75 -8.39
N GLU A 261 -26.66 25.17 -9.60
CA GLU A 261 -28.04 25.56 -9.91
C GLU A 261 -28.88 24.30 -9.76
N GLU A 262 -29.75 24.25 -8.74
CA GLU A 262 -30.69 23.15 -8.44
C GLU A 262 -31.45 22.65 -9.68
N THR A 263 -31.66 23.52 -10.68
CA THR A 263 -32.34 23.23 -11.95
C THR A 263 -31.53 22.37 -12.91
N THR A 264 -30.20 22.56 -13.05
CA THR A 264 -29.39 21.83 -14.05
C THR A 264 -29.04 20.41 -13.63
N VAL A 265 -28.81 20.18 -12.32
CA VAL A 265 -28.53 18.85 -11.76
C VAL A 265 -29.80 17.99 -11.74
N LEU A 266 -30.94 18.57 -11.34
CA LEU A 266 -32.24 17.89 -11.39
C LEU A 266 -32.61 17.52 -12.83
N ASP A 267 -32.45 18.44 -13.78
CA ASP A 267 -32.80 18.16 -15.18
C ASP A 267 -31.88 17.08 -15.78
N ASN A 268 -30.58 17.09 -15.48
CA ASN A 268 -29.65 16.03 -15.91
C ASN A 268 -29.97 14.67 -15.28
N ALA A 269 -30.31 14.64 -13.98
CA ALA A 269 -30.71 13.42 -13.29
C ALA A 269 -32.04 12.87 -13.85
N LEU A 270 -33.03 13.73 -14.10
CA LEU A 270 -34.31 13.35 -14.70
C LEU A 270 -34.15 12.89 -16.16
N ILE A 271 -33.26 13.51 -16.94
CA ILE A 271 -32.92 13.08 -18.31
C ILE A 271 -32.28 11.68 -18.27
N THR A 272 -31.30 11.47 -17.39
CA THR A 272 -30.64 10.17 -17.22
C THR A 272 -31.66 9.10 -16.85
N MET A 273 -32.49 9.37 -15.85
CA MET A 273 -33.61 8.51 -15.44
C MET A 273 -34.55 8.19 -16.62
N LYS A 274 -34.95 9.19 -17.41
CA LYS A 274 -35.80 8.99 -18.61
C LYS A 274 -35.16 8.01 -19.60
N HIS A 275 -33.85 8.11 -19.84
CA HIS A 275 -33.15 7.24 -20.78
C HIS A 275 -32.90 5.83 -20.24
N LEU A 276 -32.69 5.69 -18.93
CA LEU A 276 -32.64 4.40 -18.25
C LEU A 276 -33.95 3.62 -18.42
N TYR A 277 -35.10 4.26 -18.29
CA TYR A 277 -36.38 3.58 -18.54
C TYR A 277 -36.66 3.29 -20.01
N LYS A 278 -36.08 4.07 -20.93
CA LYS A 278 -36.28 3.88 -22.38
C LYS A 278 -35.42 2.78 -22.98
N SER A 279 -34.19 2.62 -22.48
CA SER A 279 -33.19 1.74 -23.12
C SER A 279 -32.16 1.19 -22.14
N GLY A 280 -32.44 1.25 -20.85
CA GLY A 280 -31.53 0.82 -19.81
C GLY A 280 -31.28 -0.69 -19.86
N THR A 281 -30.04 -1.06 -19.60
CA THR A 281 -29.60 -2.43 -19.39
C THR A 281 -28.69 -2.46 -18.16
N VAL A 282 -28.78 -3.52 -17.35
CA VAL A 282 -27.85 -3.79 -16.25
C VAL A 282 -26.97 -4.96 -16.68
N ASP A 283 -25.68 -4.74 -16.64
CA ASP A 283 -24.68 -5.77 -16.87
C ASP A 283 -23.95 -6.05 -15.55
N ILE A 284 -24.04 -7.27 -15.04
CA ILE A 284 -23.36 -7.70 -13.81
C ILE A 284 -22.24 -8.66 -14.19
N TYR A 285 -21.02 -8.35 -13.77
CA TYR A 285 -19.82 -9.12 -14.11
C TYR A 285 -19.24 -9.76 -12.85
N LEU A 286 -19.28 -11.10 -12.77
CA LEU A 286 -18.69 -11.88 -11.69
C LEU A 286 -17.28 -12.31 -12.08
N ARG A 287 -16.25 -11.84 -11.37
CA ARG A 287 -14.85 -12.01 -11.80
C ARG A 287 -13.89 -12.49 -10.70
N ARG A 288 -14.37 -12.82 -9.50
CA ARG A 288 -13.50 -13.15 -8.35
C ARG A 288 -12.65 -14.39 -8.58
N LEU A 289 -13.12 -15.38 -9.35
CA LEU A 289 -12.31 -16.55 -9.71
C LEU A 289 -11.04 -16.16 -10.51
N THR A 290 -11.07 -15.02 -11.22
CA THR A 290 -9.92 -14.41 -11.91
C THR A 290 -9.24 -13.29 -11.11
N ARG A 291 -9.56 -13.16 -9.82
CA ARG A 291 -8.99 -12.16 -8.89
C ARG A 291 -9.27 -10.71 -9.28
N LYS A 292 -10.26 -10.47 -10.14
CA LYS A 292 -10.78 -9.13 -10.41
C LYS A 292 -12.01 -8.93 -9.53
N PRO A 293 -12.21 -7.71 -9.00
CA PRO A 293 -13.44 -7.40 -8.29
C PRO A 293 -14.63 -7.61 -9.23
N SER A 294 -15.67 -8.26 -8.72
CA SER A 294 -16.98 -8.25 -9.39
C SER A 294 -17.51 -6.82 -9.39
N TYR A 295 -18.26 -6.46 -10.43
CA TYR A 295 -18.81 -5.11 -10.60
C TYR A 295 -20.10 -5.18 -11.42
N TYR A 296 -20.86 -4.09 -11.44
CA TYR A 296 -21.99 -3.94 -12.35
C TYR A 296 -21.97 -2.57 -13.01
N GLU A 297 -22.52 -2.52 -14.22
CA GLU A 297 -22.66 -1.29 -15.00
C GLU A 297 -24.11 -1.17 -15.48
N ILE A 298 -24.56 0.07 -15.67
CA ILE A 298 -25.87 0.34 -16.25
C ILE A 298 -25.69 1.07 -17.58
N GLY A 299 -26.01 0.37 -18.68
CA GLY A 299 -26.00 0.92 -20.02
C GLY A 299 -27.31 1.63 -20.35
N TYR A 300 -27.27 2.70 -21.14
CA TYR A 300 -28.46 3.29 -21.77
C TYR A 300 -28.11 3.97 -23.09
N SER A 301 -29.12 4.27 -23.91
CA SER A 301 -28.93 4.92 -25.20
C SER A 301 -29.71 6.23 -25.34
N ILE A 302 -29.07 7.21 -25.99
CA ILE A 302 -29.69 8.46 -26.42
C ILE A 302 -29.71 8.48 -27.95
N ASP A 303 -30.91 8.65 -28.51
CA ASP A 303 -31.08 8.83 -29.95
C ASP A 303 -30.56 10.22 -30.34
N ARG A 304 -29.51 10.28 -31.17
CA ARG A 304 -29.04 11.54 -31.76
C ARG A 304 -29.66 11.69 -33.15
N ILE A 305 -30.48 12.72 -33.33
CA ILE A 305 -30.96 13.13 -34.65
C ILE A 305 -29.81 13.87 -35.32
N GLN A 306 -29.15 13.24 -36.29
CA GLN A 306 -28.27 13.93 -37.22
C GLN A 306 -29.08 14.24 -38.46
N SER A 307 -29.26 15.52 -38.78
CA SER A 307 -29.73 15.94 -40.10
C SER A 307 -28.55 15.81 -41.06
N GLU A 308 -28.49 14.70 -41.79
CA GLU A 308 -27.73 14.69 -43.05
C GLU A 308 -28.61 15.34 -44.12
N ASP A 309 -28.03 16.26 -44.90
CA ASP A 309 -28.70 16.89 -46.04
C ASP A 309 -29.26 15.79 -46.96
N ASN A 310 -30.58 15.86 -47.21
CA ASN A 310 -31.43 15.01 -48.04
C ASN A 310 -32.08 13.77 -47.35
N ASP A 311 -33.28 14.00 -46.82
CA ASP A 311 -34.45 13.09 -46.71
C ASP A 311 -34.32 11.66 -46.13
N ARG A 312 -33.21 11.30 -45.48
CA ARG A 312 -33.13 10.06 -44.68
C ARG A 312 -32.56 10.31 -43.29
N ILE A 313 -33.44 10.57 -42.32
CA ILE A 313 -33.10 10.61 -40.89
C ILE A 313 -32.68 9.20 -40.44
N LYS A 314 -31.38 8.94 -40.31
CA LYS A 314 -30.87 7.77 -39.58
C LYS A 314 -30.62 8.17 -38.12
N ALA A 315 -31.42 7.64 -37.21
CA ALA A 315 -31.17 7.80 -35.77
C ALA A 315 -29.90 7.02 -35.40
N LYS A 316 -28.83 7.72 -35.00
CA LYS A 316 -27.64 7.09 -34.42
C LYS A 316 -27.83 7.03 -32.90
N LYS A 317 -27.87 5.83 -32.33
CA LYS A 317 -27.92 5.62 -30.88
C LYS A 317 -26.53 5.79 -30.30
N ASN A 318 -26.34 6.79 -29.45
CA ASN A 318 -25.15 6.89 -28.62
C ASN A 318 -25.39 6.06 -27.36
N GLN A 319 -24.55 5.05 -27.12
CA GLN A 319 -24.58 4.25 -25.89
C GLN A 319 -23.74 4.94 -24.81
N PHE A 320 -24.27 4.95 -23.59
CA PHE A 320 -23.64 5.46 -22.38
C PHE A 320 -23.60 4.32 -21.38
N LEU A 321 -22.55 4.27 -20.55
CA LEU A 321 -22.36 3.31 -19.47
C LEU A 321 -22.17 4.07 -18.17
N LEU A 322 -22.92 3.70 -17.14
CA LEU A 322 -22.75 4.20 -15.79
C LEU A 322 -22.01 3.13 -14.97
N SER A 323 -20.83 3.49 -14.47
CA SER A 323 -20.09 2.65 -13.52
C SER A 323 -20.76 2.66 -12.14
N MET A 324 -20.36 1.76 -11.24
CA MET A 324 -20.86 1.75 -9.85
C MET A 324 -20.70 3.12 -9.15
N SER A 325 -19.58 3.80 -9.38
CA SER A 325 -19.36 5.15 -8.82
C SER A 325 -20.29 6.19 -9.43
N ASP A 326 -20.57 6.11 -10.73
CA ASP A 326 -21.51 7.03 -11.39
C ASP A 326 -22.95 6.78 -10.94
N ILE A 327 -23.30 5.52 -10.64
CA ILE A 327 -24.61 5.14 -10.10
C ILE A 327 -24.76 5.64 -8.67
N ASP A 328 -23.72 5.50 -7.84
CA ASP A 328 -23.71 6.08 -6.50
C ASP A 328 -23.84 7.60 -6.54
N ASP A 329 -23.16 8.27 -7.48
CA ASP A 329 -23.30 9.71 -7.67
C ASP A 329 -24.70 10.07 -8.17
N HIS A 330 -25.26 9.32 -9.11
CA HIS A 330 -26.63 9.52 -9.59
C HIS A 330 -27.67 9.33 -8.47
N LYS A 331 -27.52 8.30 -7.63
CA LYS A 331 -28.36 8.10 -6.43
C LYS A 331 -28.26 9.28 -5.47
N ARG A 332 -27.04 9.80 -5.25
CA ARG A 332 -26.83 11.00 -4.43
C ARG A 332 -27.58 12.18 -5.03
N GLN A 333 -27.38 12.48 -6.32
CA GLN A 333 -28.08 13.57 -7.03
C GLN A 333 -29.61 13.45 -6.92
N LEU A 334 -30.17 12.25 -7.13
CA LEU A 334 -31.60 11.98 -6.98
C LEU A 334 -32.09 12.16 -5.53
N THR A 335 -31.27 11.79 -4.54
CA THR A 335 -31.60 11.98 -3.12
C THR A 335 -31.65 13.46 -2.75
N PHE A 336 -30.70 14.28 -3.23
CA PHE A 336 -30.74 15.74 -3.08
C PHE A 336 -31.99 16.35 -3.70
N CYS A 337 -32.25 15.98 -4.95
CA CYS A 337 -33.44 16.40 -5.68
C CYS A 337 -34.76 16.06 -4.96
N ASN A 338 -34.80 14.97 -4.17
CA ASN A 338 -36.00 14.57 -3.42
C ASN A 338 -36.34 15.50 -2.23
N VAL A 339 -35.32 16.14 -1.65
CA VAL A 339 -35.45 17.02 -0.48
C VAL A 339 -35.95 18.41 -0.91
N ASP A 340 -35.47 18.92 -2.05
CA ASP A 340 -35.75 20.29 -2.52
C ASP A 340 -37.08 20.42 -3.30
N VAL A 341 -37.71 19.30 -3.67
CA VAL A 341 -38.99 19.30 -4.38
C VAL A 341 -40.13 19.73 -3.42
N GLN A 342 -40.49 21.01 -3.49
CA GLN A 342 -41.62 21.62 -2.76
C GLN A 342 -42.95 20.89 -2.99
N GLN A 343 -43.92 21.06 -2.08
CA GLN A 343 -45.27 20.46 -2.09
C GLN A 343 -46.04 20.57 -3.43
N ASN A 344 -45.64 21.43 -4.36
CA ASN A 344 -46.28 21.61 -5.67
C ASN A 344 -45.78 20.63 -6.76
N LEU A 345 -44.83 19.74 -6.47
CA LEU A 345 -44.23 18.79 -7.44
C LEU A 345 -44.22 17.34 -6.93
N ILE A 346 -45.26 16.94 -6.19
CA ILE A 346 -45.45 15.59 -5.61
C ILE A 346 -45.14 14.46 -6.60
N TYR A 347 -45.49 14.64 -7.87
CA TYR A 347 -45.23 13.64 -8.91
C TYR A 347 -43.74 13.39 -9.19
N LYS A 348 -42.92 14.46 -9.28
CA LYS A 348 -41.47 14.30 -9.49
C LYS A 348 -40.83 13.57 -8.30
N LYS A 349 -41.34 13.83 -7.10
CA LYS A 349 -40.93 13.15 -5.86
C LYS A 349 -41.25 11.65 -5.90
N THR A 350 -42.45 11.25 -6.33
CA THR A 350 -42.79 9.83 -6.51
C THR A 350 -41.87 9.15 -7.51
N LEU A 351 -41.62 9.77 -8.66
CA LEU A 351 -40.78 9.22 -9.72
C LEU A 351 -39.31 9.05 -9.27
N ILE A 352 -38.77 10.02 -8.53
CA ILE A 352 -37.45 9.95 -7.90
C ILE A 352 -37.39 8.79 -6.88
N ASN A 353 -38.42 8.63 -6.05
CA ASN A 353 -38.48 7.54 -5.08
C ASN A 353 -38.50 6.16 -5.75
N GLU A 354 -39.28 5.99 -6.83
CA GLU A 354 -39.31 4.73 -7.57
C GLU A 354 -37.97 4.46 -8.27
N GLN A 355 -37.29 5.48 -8.80
CA GLN A 355 -35.93 5.33 -9.35
C GLN A 355 -34.92 4.90 -8.27
N LEU A 356 -34.98 5.49 -7.08
CA LEU A 356 -34.12 5.09 -5.96
C LEU A 356 -34.39 3.65 -5.53
N LYS A 357 -35.66 3.21 -5.52
CA LYS A 357 -36.03 1.81 -5.27
C LYS A 357 -35.47 0.88 -6.34
N LEU A 358 -35.60 1.23 -7.62
CA LEU A 358 -35.05 0.45 -8.73
C LEU A 358 -33.54 0.24 -8.58
N LEU A 359 -32.78 1.33 -8.39
CA LEU A 359 -31.32 1.26 -8.21
C LEU A 359 -30.96 0.44 -6.97
N LYS A 360 -31.75 0.53 -5.89
CA LYS A 360 -31.55 -0.30 -4.70
C LYS A 360 -31.82 -1.78 -4.95
N THR A 361 -32.84 -2.12 -5.74
CA THR A 361 -33.11 -3.51 -6.13
C THR A 361 -31.97 -4.06 -7.00
N ILE A 362 -31.41 -3.27 -7.92
CA ILE A 362 -30.24 -3.66 -8.72
C ILE A 362 -29.02 -3.94 -7.82
N GLU A 363 -28.75 -3.08 -6.84
CA GLU A 363 -27.70 -3.32 -5.84
C GLU A 363 -27.93 -4.61 -5.05
N ASN A 364 -29.18 -4.88 -4.65
CA ASN A 364 -29.53 -6.10 -3.94
C ASN A 364 -29.29 -7.35 -4.80
N ILE A 365 -29.61 -7.29 -6.10
CA ILE A 365 -29.30 -8.35 -7.08
C ILE A 365 -27.79 -8.55 -7.18
N TYR A 366 -27.02 -7.47 -7.36
CA TYR A 366 -25.56 -7.54 -7.39
C TYR A 366 -24.97 -8.14 -6.10
N HIS A 367 -25.49 -7.76 -4.94
CA HIS A 367 -25.05 -8.28 -3.65
C HIS A 367 -25.38 -9.77 -3.48
N ILE A 368 -26.56 -10.25 -3.90
CA ILE A 368 -26.89 -11.68 -3.81
C ILE A 368 -26.06 -12.51 -4.79
N PHE A 369 -25.75 -11.99 -5.99
CA PHE A 369 -24.78 -12.63 -6.88
C PHE A 369 -23.40 -12.72 -6.25
N THR A 370 -22.92 -11.65 -5.62
CA THR A 370 -21.64 -11.65 -4.90
C THR A 370 -21.65 -12.67 -3.75
N LYS A 371 -22.78 -12.82 -3.05
CA LYS A 371 -22.95 -13.85 -2.01
C LYS A 371 -22.92 -15.27 -2.59
N LEU A 372 -23.59 -15.52 -3.71
CA LEU A 372 -23.54 -16.81 -4.42
C LEU A 372 -22.11 -17.14 -4.90
N GLU A 373 -21.40 -16.15 -5.44
CA GLU A 373 -20.01 -16.27 -5.86
C GLU A 373 -19.09 -16.63 -4.68
N LEU A 374 -19.24 -15.91 -3.55
CA LEU A 374 -18.51 -16.16 -2.30
C LEU A 374 -18.84 -17.49 -1.63
N ALA A 375 -20.10 -17.91 -1.71
CA ALA A 375 -20.55 -19.22 -1.22
C ALA A 375 -20.05 -20.38 -2.07
N GLY A 376 -19.35 -20.11 -3.18
CA GLY A 376 -18.80 -21.15 -4.05
C GLY A 376 -19.85 -21.84 -4.93
N HIS A 377 -20.94 -21.17 -5.28
CA HIS A 377 -21.91 -21.78 -6.20
C HIS A 377 -21.28 -21.91 -7.60
N PRO A 378 -21.21 -23.11 -8.21
CA PRO A 378 -20.44 -23.36 -9.43
C PRO A 378 -20.97 -22.62 -10.68
N ASP A 379 -22.29 -22.44 -10.80
CA ASP A 379 -22.90 -21.75 -11.96
C ASP A 379 -22.90 -20.23 -11.91
N TYR A 380 -22.43 -19.64 -10.81
CA TYR A 380 -22.31 -18.19 -10.62
C TYR A 380 -20.83 -17.77 -10.50
N GLN A 381 -19.96 -18.43 -11.25
CA GLN A 381 -18.53 -18.14 -11.35
C GLN A 381 -18.18 -17.67 -12.77
N LEU A 382 -17.45 -16.57 -12.91
CA LEU A 382 -17.06 -16.01 -14.22
C LEU A 382 -18.24 -15.74 -15.17
N ARG A 383 -19.41 -15.45 -14.58
CA ARG A 383 -20.66 -15.24 -15.31
C ARG A 383 -20.93 -13.75 -15.49
N ASP A 384 -21.39 -13.42 -16.68
CA ASP A 384 -21.86 -12.09 -17.05
C ASP A 384 -23.38 -12.19 -17.20
N GLU A 385 -24.13 -11.41 -16.41
CA GLU A 385 -25.60 -11.42 -16.40
C GLU A 385 -26.12 -10.11 -16.98
N HIS A 386 -27.07 -10.22 -17.91
CA HIS A 386 -27.66 -9.08 -18.59
C HIS A 386 -29.15 -8.98 -18.25
N TYR A 387 -29.57 -7.84 -17.73
CA TYR A 387 -30.97 -7.55 -17.42
C TYR A 387 -31.42 -6.29 -18.15
N GLU A 388 -32.58 -6.36 -18.78
CA GLU A 388 -33.18 -5.18 -19.40
C GLU A 388 -34.02 -4.41 -18.37
N ILE A 389 -33.79 -3.09 -18.27
CA ILE A 389 -34.60 -2.17 -17.45
C ILE A 389 -35.81 -1.67 -18.27
N HIS A 390 -35.66 -1.62 -19.59
CA HIS A 390 -36.63 -0.96 -20.47
C HIS A 390 -37.88 -1.80 -20.77
N LEU A 391 -38.98 -1.12 -21.12
CA LEU A 391 -40.26 -1.76 -21.41
C LEU A 391 -40.30 -2.27 -22.86
N GLN A 392 -40.25 -3.59 -23.06
CA GLN A 392 -40.32 -4.19 -24.40
C GLN A 392 -41.72 -4.10 -25.08
N HIS A 393 -42.79 -3.81 -24.32
CA HIS A 393 -44.18 -4.03 -24.81
C HIS A 393 -45.18 -2.89 -24.65
N THR A 394 -44.75 -1.66 -24.36
CA THR A 394 -45.66 -0.50 -24.37
C THR A 394 -45.12 0.58 -25.28
N ASN A 395 -46.01 1.37 -25.89
CA ASN A 395 -45.69 2.62 -26.60
C ASN A 395 -45.08 3.69 -25.65
N ALA A 396 -44.16 3.31 -24.76
CA ALA A 396 -43.49 4.16 -23.79
C ALA A 396 -42.70 5.28 -24.47
N GLY A 397 -42.24 5.05 -25.70
CA GLY A 397 -41.61 6.06 -26.54
C GLY A 397 -42.51 7.26 -26.87
N SER A 398 -43.84 7.06 -26.98
CA SER A 398 -44.78 8.17 -27.12
C SER A 398 -45.23 8.73 -25.76
N MET A 399 -45.25 7.92 -24.68
CA MET A 399 -45.68 8.38 -23.35
C MET A 399 -44.65 9.24 -22.60
N LEU A 400 -43.36 9.03 -22.86
CA LEU A 400 -42.26 9.77 -22.21
C LEU A 400 -41.98 11.15 -22.83
N ASN A 401 -42.61 11.47 -23.96
CA ASN A 401 -42.43 12.77 -24.63
C ASN A 401 -43.36 13.86 -24.09
N ASP A 402 -44.48 13.49 -23.44
CA ASP A 402 -45.47 14.42 -22.89
C ASP A 402 -45.57 14.35 -21.35
N LEU A 403 -44.47 14.70 -20.66
CA LEU A 403 -44.40 14.89 -19.20
C LEU A 403 -45.28 16.05 -18.65
N ARG A 404 -46.21 16.58 -19.45
CA ARG A 404 -46.90 17.85 -19.18
C ARG A 404 -48.34 17.79 -18.66
N SER A 405 -49.01 16.64 -18.48
CA SER A 405 -50.07 16.53 -17.42
C SER A 405 -50.92 15.26 -17.28
N HIS A 406 -51.03 14.28 -18.20
CA HIS A 406 -52.10 13.24 -18.05
C HIS A 406 -51.73 11.77 -18.33
N GLN A 407 -50.46 11.41 -18.56
CA GLN A 407 -50.01 10.01 -18.81
C GLN A 407 -49.16 9.39 -17.68
N ASN A 408 -49.17 10.04 -16.52
CA ASN A 408 -48.18 9.85 -15.45
C ASN A 408 -48.39 8.60 -14.58
N ALA A 409 -49.64 8.16 -14.37
CA ALA A 409 -49.95 6.94 -13.64
C ALA A 409 -49.54 5.66 -14.38
N LEU A 410 -49.49 5.72 -15.73
CA LEU A 410 -49.06 4.58 -16.55
C LEU A 410 -47.54 4.40 -16.51
N LEU A 411 -46.77 5.49 -16.44
CA LEU A 411 -45.33 5.42 -16.23
C LEU A 411 -44.98 4.90 -14.83
N GLU A 412 -45.67 5.39 -13.79
CA GLU A 412 -45.50 4.90 -12.41
C GLU A 412 -45.81 3.39 -12.30
N ASN A 413 -46.93 2.94 -12.87
CA ASN A 413 -47.27 1.51 -12.91
C ASN A 413 -46.24 0.69 -13.69
N ALA A 414 -45.72 1.20 -14.80
CA ALA A 414 -44.74 0.48 -15.61
C ALA A 414 -43.38 0.35 -14.88
N ILE A 415 -42.95 1.39 -14.17
CA ILE A 415 -41.76 1.35 -13.31
C ILE A 415 -41.97 0.36 -12.17
N HIS A 416 -43.16 0.40 -11.55
CA HIS A 416 -43.51 -0.52 -10.47
C HIS A 416 -43.46 -1.99 -10.93
N ILE A 417 -43.96 -2.30 -12.13
CA ILE A 417 -43.87 -3.64 -12.73
C ILE A 417 -42.39 -4.07 -12.91
N GLN A 418 -41.51 -3.16 -13.37
CA GLN A 418 -40.10 -3.51 -13.52
C GLN A 418 -39.39 -3.74 -12.20
N ILE A 419 -39.69 -2.93 -11.19
CA ILE A 419 -39.19 -3.16 -9.83
C ILE A 419 -39.68 -4.53 -9.32
N GLN A 420 -40.94 -4.89 -9.56
CA GLN A 420 -41.48 -6.20 -9.20
C GLN A 420 -40.79 -7.35 -9.95
N ASN A 421 -40.50 -7.20 -11.24
CA ASN A 421 -39.77 -8.20 -12.03
C ASN A 421 -38.34 -8.42 -11.50
N LEU A 422 -37.60 -7.34 -11.25
CA LEU A 422 -36.27 -7.40 -10.65
C LEU A 422 -36.32 -7.93 -9.21
N GLN A 423 -37.36 -7.60 -8.45
CA GLN A 423 -37.57 -8.15 -7.12
C GLN A 423 -37.84 -9.66 -7.17
N LEU A 424 -38.57 -10.15 -8.17
CA LEU A 424 -38.78 -11.59 -8.40
C LEU A 424 -37.45 -12.29 -8.73
N ILE A 425 -36.60 -11.67 -9.55
CA ILE A 425 -35.23 -12.17 -9.82
C ILE A 425 -34.42 -12.24 -8.52
N TYR A 426 -34.40 -11.15 -7.74
CA TYR A 426 -33.72 -11.13 -6.44
C TYR A 426 -34.24 -12.24 -5.50
N ASN A 427 -35.55 -12.40 -5.36
CA ASN A 427 -36.15 -13.43 -4.51
C ASN A 427 -35.79 -14.85 -4.99
N THR A 428 -35.73 -15.06 -6.31
CA THR A 428 -35.30 -16.34 -6.90
C THR A 428 -33.84 -16.62 -6.59
N LEU A 429 -32.95 -15.64 -6.77
CA LEU A 429 -31.52 -15.76 -6.44
C LEU A 429 -31.29 -15.99 -4.95
N GLN A 430 -32.07 -15.33 -4.09
CA GLN A 430 -32.03 -15.54 -2.65
C GLN A 430 -32.45 -16.98 -2.28
N ALA A 431 -33.53 -17.50 -2.88
CA ALA A 431 -33.93 -18.89 -2.69
C ALA A 431 -32.86 -19.88 -3.18
N THR A 432 -32.21 -19.59 -4.32
CA THR A 432 -31.08 -20.39 -4.83
C THR A 432 -29.90 -20.39 -3.86
N TYR A 433 -29.57 -19.22 -3.29
CA TYR A 433 -28.52 -19.10 -2.28
C TYR A 433 -28.84 -19.92 -1.03
N ASP A 434 -30.05 -19.76 -0.48
CA ASP A 434 -30.46 -20.46 0.73
C ASP A 434 -30.48 -21.98 0.53
N MET A 435 -30.99 -22.44 -0.63
CA MET A 435 -30.97 -23.85 -1.01
C MET A 435 -29.54 -24.39 -1.18
N TRP A 436 -28.64 -23.63 -1.81
CA TRP A 436 -27.24 -24.02 -1.96
C TRP A 436 -26.55 -24.20 -0.62
N ILE A 437 -26.71 -23.26 0.31
CA ILE A 437 -26.13 -23.34 1.66
C ILE A 437 -26.70 -24.53 2.42
N GLN A 438 -28.01 -24.76 2.36
CA GLN A 438 -28.66 -25.92 2.98
C GLN A 438 -28.11 -27.25 2.43
N ASN A 439 -27.98 -27.36 1.11
CA ASN A 439 -27.42 -28.56 0.48
C ASN A 439 -25.94 -28.73 0.84
N LEU A 440 -25.15 -27.66 0.85
CA LEU A 440 -23.73 -27.71 1.24
C LEU A 440 -23.56 -28.24 2.67
N GLU A 441 -24.34 -27.74 3.63
CA GLU A 441 -24.28 -28.20 5.00
C GLU A 441 -24.82 -29.63 5.17
N LYS A 442 -25.89 -30.00 4.44
CA LYS A 442 -26.39 -31.38 4.37
C LYS A 442 -25.28 -32.34 3.89
N TYR A 443 -24.58 -32.04 2.80
CA TYR A 443 -23.53 -32.91 2.29
C TYR A 443 -22.27 -32.90 3.16
N ARG A 444 -21.95 -31.81 3.85
CA ARG A 444 -20.91 -31.80 4.89
C ARG A 444 -21.23 -32.71 6.08
N GLN A 445 -22.50 -32.94 6.36
CA GLN A 445 -22.93 -33.91 7.38
C GLN A 445 -22.86 -35.35 6.85
N ILE A 446 -23.19 -35.57 5.58
CA ILE A 446 -23.15 -36.91 4.93
C ILE A 446 -21.71 -37.37 4.67
N CYS A 447 -20.85 -36.47 4.19
CA CYS A 447 -19.44 -36.71 3.92
C CYS A 447 -18.61 -35.73 4.73
N SER A 448 -18.01 -36.24 5.80
CA SER A 448 -17.19 -35.46 6.74
C SER A 448 -15.96 -34.84 6.06
N LEU A 449 -15.41 -35.50 5.03
CA LEU A 449 -14.25 -35.03 4.27
C LEU A 449 -14.48 -33.67 3.59
N LEU A 450 -15.73 -33.34 3.23
CA LEU A 450 -16.05 -32.02 2.68
C LEU A 450 -15.77 -30.88 3.66
N LYS A 451 -15.72 -31.14 4.98
CA LYS A 451 -15.36 -30.12 5.97
C LYS A 451 -13.89 -29.74 5.92
N LEU A 452 -13.03 -30.57 5.33
CA LEU A 452 -11.60 -30.26 5.14
C LEU A 452 -11.37 -29.14 4.11
N PHE A 453 -12.35 -28.92 3.23
CA PHE A 453 -12.30 -27.93 2.16
C PHE A 453 -13.18 -26.70 2.48
N SER A 454 -12.69 -25.52 2.14
CA SER A 454 -13.46 -24.27 2.14
C SER A 454 -14.49 -24.28 1.01
N ASN A 455 -15.47 -23.39 1.07
CA ASN A 455 -16.51 -23.28 0.03
C ASN A 455 -15.89 -23.03 -1.36
N ARG A 456 -14.80 -22.25 -1.42
CA ARG A 456 -14.06 -22.00 -2.67
C ARG A 456 -13.34 -23.24 -3.18
N GLU A 457 -12.78 -24.03 -2.29
CA GLU A 457 -12.07 -25.27 -2.67
C GLU A 457 -13.08 -26.32 -3.17
N ILE A 458 -14.22 -26.47 -2.50
CA ILE A 458 -15.33 -27.32 -2.96
C ILE A 458 -15.81 -26.89 -4.35
N MET A 459 -15.99 -25.59 -4.55
CA MET A 459 -16.36 -25.03 -5.86
C MET A 459 -15.34 -25.36 -6.95
N ILE A 460 -14.04 -25.21 -6.67
CA ILE A 460 -12.99 -25.54 -7.63
C ILE A 460 -12.96 -27.04 -7.92
N LEU A 461 -13.11 -27.90 -6.90
CA LEU A 461 -13.20 -29.35 -7.10
C LEU A 461 -14.37 -29.72 -8.02
N ILE A 462 -15.55 -29.10 -7.83
CA ILE A 462 -16.71 -29.27 -8.73
C ILE A 462 -16.39 -28.80 -10.15
N ILE A 463 -15.76 -27.63 -10.32
CA ILE A 463 -15.35 -27.11 -11.64
C ILE A 463 -14.38 -28.08 -12.34
N LEU A 464 -13.43 -28.65 -11.60
CA LEU A 464 -12.44 -29.60 -12.14
C LEU A 464 -13.11 -30.91 -12.59
N LEU A 465 -14.12 -31.40 -11.86
CA LEU A 465 -14.88 -32.61 -12.21
C LEU A 465 -15.91 -32.39 -13.34
N ARG A 466 -16.28 -31.14 -13.67
CA ARG A 466 -17.27 -30.82 -14.70
C ARG A 466 -16.74 -31.12 -16.10
N THR A 467 -17.57 -31.68 -16.98
CA THR A 467 -17.22 -31.90 -18.39
C THR A 467 -17.25 -30.59 -19.19
N SER A 468 -16.23 -30.34 -20.02
CA SER A 468 -16.22 -29.20 -20.96
C SER A 468 -16.85 -29.59 -22.28
N ASN A 469 -18.10 -29.18 -22.50
CA ASN A 469 -18.77 -29.38 -23.79
C ASN A 469 -18.58 -28.19 -24.75
N ALA A 470 -18.00 -27.08 -24.27
CA ALA A 470 -17.79 -25.85 -25.05
C ALA A 470 -16.42 -25.21 -24.75
N PRO A 471 -15.77 -24.54 -25.73
CA PRO A 471 -14.46 -23.88 -25.55
C PRO A 471 -14.47 -22.71 -24.54
N ASN A 472 -15.66 -22.22 -24.17
CA ASN A 472 -15.89 -21.17 -23.17
C ASN A 472 -16.45 -21.72 -21.84
N SER A 473 -16.27 -23.01 -21.55
CA SER A 473 -16.69 -23.57 -20.26
C SER A 473 -15.95 -22.89 -19.10
N ILE A 474 -16.58 -22.84 -17.92
CA ILE A 474 -15.98 -22.27 -16.70
C ILE A 474 -14.64 -22.97 -16.38
N ARG A 475 -14.58 -24.29 -16.57
CA ARG A 475 -13.36 -25.09 -16.38
C ARG A 475 -12.26 -24.68 -17.34
N ASN A 476 -12.57 -24.54 -18.63
CA ASN A 476 -11.60 -24.14 -19.64
C ASN A 476 -11.07 -22.73 -19.34
N ASN A 477 -11.94 -21.77 -19.00
CA ASN A 477 -11.55 -20.43 -18.59
C ASN A 477 -10.68 -20.43 -17.32
N PHE A 478 -11.01 -21.24 -16.32
CA PHE A 478 -10.21 -21.40 -15.11
C PHE A 478 -8.81 -21.92 -15.41
N LEU A 479 -8.70 -23.01 -16.18
CA LEU A 479 -7.41 -23.63 -16.55
C LEU A 479 -6.58 -22.73 -17.48
N LYS A 480 -7.21 -22.06 -18.46
CA LYS A 480 -6.54 -21.06 -19.32
C LYS A 480 -5.90 -19.94 -18.50
N ASN A 481 -6.63 -19.41 -17.51
CA ASN A 481 -6.11 -18.36 -16.63
C ASN A 481 -4.99 -18.86 -15.73
N LEU A 482 -5.06 -20.12 -15.26
CA LEU A 482 -4.07 -20.71 -14.37
C LEU A 482 -2.75 -21.02 -15.07
N PHE A 483 -2.82 -21.55 -16.30
CA PHE A 483 -1.66 -22.03 -17.04
C PHE A 483 -1.24 -21.14 -18.23
N SER A 484 -1.93 -20.01 -18.47
CA SER A 484 -1.61 -19.02 -19.51
C SER A 484 -1.51 -19.58 -20.95
N TYR A 485 -2.18 -20.70 -21.26
CA TYR A 485 -2.16 -21.29 -22.60
C TYR A 485 -3.13 -20.57 -23.55
N ARG A 486 -2.63 -20.16 -24.71
CA ARG A 486 -3.44 -19.46 -25.73
C ARG A 486 -4.35 -20.39 -26.55
N ASP A 487 -4.10 -21.71 -26.60
CA ASP A 487 -4.79 -22.63 -27.52
C ASP A 487 -5.24 -23.97 -26.89
N LEU A 488 -6.04 -23.94 -25.82
CA LEU A 488 -6.78 -25.13 -25.35
C LEU A 488 -8.02 -25.46 -26.21
N ASN A 489 -8.28 -24.70 -27.28
CA ASN A 489 -9.54 -24.78 -28.03
C ASN A 489 -9.71 -26.07 -28.87
N ASN A 490 -8.67 -26.90 -29.01
CA ASN A 490 -8.70 -28.12 -29.86
C ASN A 490 -8.21 -29.42 -29.18
N GLN A 491 -7.93 -29.43 -27.86
CA GLN A 491 -7.36 -30.62 -27.18
C GLN A 491 -8.05 -30.90 -25.84
N ASN A 492 -9.21 -31.58 -25.88
CA ASN A 492 -9.93 -32.03 -24.68
C ASN A 492 -9.06 -32.90 -23.75
N ASP A 493 -8.13 -33.66 -24.31
CA ASP A 493 -7.23 -34.54 -23.54
C ASP A 493 -6.25 -33.76 -22.67
N GLU A 494 -5.70 -32.64 -23.16
CA GLU A 494 -4.79 -31.79 -22.38
C GLU A 494 -5.54 -31.03 -21.28
N GLU A 495 -6.76 -30.56 -21.55
CA GLU A 495 -7.60 -29.94 -20.53
C GLU A 495 -7.90 -30.93 -19.39
N GLN A 496 -8.22 -32.20 -19.72
CA GLN A 496 -8.45 -33.24 -18.73
C GLN A 496 -7.19 -33.56 -17.92
N LYS A 497 -6.02 -33.68 -18.56
CA LYS A 497 -4.75 -33.91 -17.84
C LYS A 497 -4.46 -32.79 -16.84
N LEU A 498 -4.64 -31.53 -17.24
CA LEU A 498 -4.46 -30.38 -16.35
C LEU A 498 -5.49 -30.36 -15.21
N ALA A 499 -6.75 -30.74 -15.49
CA ALA A 499 -7.77 -30.83 -14.45
C ALA A 499 -7.41 -31.88 -13.40
N ILE A 500 -6.98 -33.07 -13.84
CA ILE A 500 -6.54 -34.15 -12.95
C ILE A 500 -5.28 -33.76 -12.18
N HIS A 501 -4.33 -33.09 -12.82
CA HIS A 501 -3.13 -32.55 -12.15
C HIS A 501 -3.50 -31.55 -11.04
N CYS A 502 -4.46 -30.65 -11.30
CA CYS A 502 -4.99 -29.77 -10.26
C CYS A 502 -5.66 -30.57 -9.12
N LEU A 503 -6.55 -31.53 -9.43
CA LEU A 503 -7.20 -32.38 -8.43
C LEU A 503 -6.18 -33.08 -7.52
N GLU A 504 -5.11 -33.62 -8.10
CA GLU A 504 -4.01 -34.24 -7.38
C GLU A 504 -3.39 -33.30 -6.34
N HIS A 505 -3.19 -32.01 -6.65
CA HIS A 505 -2.68 -31.04 -5.69
C HIS A 505 -3.67 -30.75 -4.55
N TYR A 506 -4.98 -30.65 -4.81
CA TYR A 506 -5.98 -30.48 -3.76
C TYR A 506 -6.01 -31.68 -2.82
N LEU A 507 -6.01 -32.90 -3.38
CA LEU A 507 -6.08 -34.13 -2.60
C LEU A 507 -4.81 -34.37 -1.78
N ARG A 508 -3.62 -34.11 -2.37
CA ARG A 508 -2.33 -34.19 -1.64
C ARG A 508 -2.23 -33.21 -0.49
N SER A 509 -2.91 -32.07 -0.56
CA SER A 509 -2.88 -31.07 0.51
C SER A 509 -3.47 -31.58 1.83
N LEU A 510 -4.28 -32.65 1.78
CA LEU A 510 -4.87 -33.26 2.96
C LEU A 510 -3.87 -34.10 3.78
N ARG A 511 -2.81 -34.60 3.13
CA ARG A 511 -1.78 -35.50 3.69
C ARG A 511 -2.32 -36.77 4.33
N ILE A 512 -3.36 -37.33 3.74
CA ILE A 512 -3.91 -38.61 4.14
C ILE A 512 -3.12 -39.70 3.41
N SER A 513 -2.31 -40.47 4.14
CA SER A 513 -1.39 -41.47 3.58
C SER A 513 -2.07 -42.76 3.10
N GLN A 514 -3.32 -43.01 3.49
CA GLN A 514 -4.07 -44.21 3.11
C GLN A 514 -4.58 -44.16 1.66
N ALA A 515 -4.71 -42.98 1.05
CA ALA A 515 -5.18 -42.87 -0.33
C ALA A 515 -4.08 -43.09 -1.36
N ASN A 516 -4.35 -44.00 -2.30
CA ASN A 516 -3.51 -44.19 -3.47
C ASN A 516 -3.80 -43.09 -4.52
N LEU A 517 -3.05 -41.99 -4.44
CA LEU A 517 -3.13 -40.85 -5.37
C LEU A 517 -2.28 -41.04 -6.63
N THR A 518 -2.21 -42.25 -7.17
CA THR A 518 -1.55 -42.48 -8.48
C THR A 518 -2.38 -41.89 -9.61
N THR A 519 -1.69 -41.39 -10.65
CA THR A 519 -2.35 -40.76 -11.81
C THR A 519 -3.38 -41.68 -12.46
N ASN A 520 -3.10 -42.98 -12.58
CA ASN A 520 -4.03 -43.94 -13.19
C ASN A 520 -5.33 -44.08 -12.40
N GLN A 521 -5.24 -44.22 -11.07
CA GLN A 521 -6.42 -44.33 -10.22
C GLN A 521 -7.25 -43.03 -10.22
N LEU A 522 -6.57 -41.87 -10.19
CA LEU A 522 -7.27 -40.59 -10.30
C LEU A 522 -7.97 -40.42 -11.64
N VAL A 523 -7.39 -40.90 -12.74
CA VAL A 523 -8.02 -40.90 -14.07
C VAL A 523 -9.29 -41.78 -14.06
N GLU A 524 -9.21 -42.98 -13.50
CA GLU A 524 -10.37 -43.90 -13.40
C GLU A 524 -11.50 -43.30 -12.54
N LEU A 525 -11.18 -42.76 -11.36
CA LEU A 525 -12.15 -42.12 -10.48
C LEU A 525 -12.76 -40.86 -11.11
N TYR A 526 -11.94 -40.05 -11.78
CA TYR A 526 -12.41 -38.89 -12.53
C TYR A 526 -13.39 -39.28 -13.63
N GLN A 527 -13.11 -40.37 -14.37
CA GLN A 527 -14.03 -40.86 -15.41
C GLN A 527 -15.36 -41.35 -14.83
N LYS A 528 -15.32 -42.01 -13.66
CA LYS A 528 -16.51 -42.49 -12.95
C LYS A 528 -17.39 -41.35 -12.43
N HIS A 529 -16.79 -40.28 -11.91
CA HIS A 529 -17.48 -39.20 -11.17
C HIS A 529 -17.48 -37.85 -11.89
N ARG A 530 -17.42 -37.86 -13.22
CA ARG A 530 -17.51 -36.63 -14.01
C ARG A 530 -18.90 -35.99 -13.87
N ILE A 531 -18.95 -34.67 -13.73
CA ILE A 531 -20.20 -33.92 -13.57
C ILE A 531 -20.66 -33.42 -14.94
N GLU A 532 -21.87 -33.80 -15.34
CA GLU A 532 -22.51 -33.33 -16.56
C GLU A 532 -23.24 -31.98 -16.34
N ILE A 533 -23.27 -31.13 -17.37
CA ILE A 533 -23.71 -29.73 -17.29
C ILE A 533 -25.20 -29.59 -16.91
N GLU A 534 -26.04 -30.57 -17.26
CA GLU A 534 -27.51 -30.51 -17.12
C GLU A 534 -28.03 -30.99 -15.75
N LEU A 535 -27.13 -31.36 -14.82
CA LEU A 535 -27.53 -31.87 -13.52
C LEU A 535 -28.00 -30.75 -12.57
N ASN A 536 -28.95 -31.08 -11.68
CA ASN A 536 -29.37 -30.19 -10.59
C ASN A 536 -28.17 -29.89 -9.66
N THR A 537 -28.10 -28.68 -9.12
CA THR A 537 -27.06 -28.22 -8.17
C THR A 537 -26.82 -29.16 -6.99
N ASP A 538 -27.86 -29.82 -6.45
CA ASP A 538 -27.74 -30.83 -5.38
C ASP A 538 -26.88 -32.04 -5.82
N MET A 539 -26.95 -32.43 -7.10
CA MET A 539 -26.16 -33.54 -7.65
C MET A 539 -24.67 -33.22 -7.72
N TYR A 540 -24.26 -31.95 -7.83
CA TYR A 540 -22.85 -31.59 -7.87
C TYR A 540 -22.15 -31.96 -6.55
N LEU A 541 -22.79 -31.62 -5.42
CA LEU A 541 -22.28 -31.94 -4.10
C LEU A 541 -22.37 -33.44 -3.80
N LYS A 542 -23.41 -34.11 -4.31
CA LYS A 542 -23.55 -35.57 -4.21
C LYS A 542 -22.40 -36.29 -4.91
N ILE A 543 -22.14 -35.96 -6.18
CA ILE A 543 -21.08 -36.59 -6.98
C ILE A 543 -19.71 -36.30 -6.37
N LEU A 544 -19.46 -35.08 -5.89
CA LEU A 544 -18.21 -34.77 -5.19
C LEU A 544 -18.06 -35.61 -3.90
N SER A 545 -19.15 -35.81 -3.15
CA SER A 545 -19.15 -36.64 -1.94
C SER A 545 -18.83 -38.10 -2.29
N GLU A 546 -19.47 -38.65 -3.32
CA GLU A 546 -19.22 -40.02 -3.81
C GLU A 546 -17.78 -40.18 -4.32
N PHE A 547 -17.24 -39.17 -5.03
CA PHE A 547 -15.84 -39.14 -5.46
C PHE A 547 -14.86 -39.21 -4.28
N LEU A 548 -15.11 -38.42 -3.22
CA LEU A 548 -14.25 -38.43 -2.03
C LEU A 548 -14.38 -39.74 -1.24
N GLN A 549 -15.58 -40.29 -1.11
CA GLN A 549 -15.82 -41.56 -0.41
C GLN A 549 -15.16 -42.75 -1.12
N ASP A 550 -15.24 -42.79 -2.45
CA ASP A 550 -14.57 -43.82 -3.26
C ASP A 550 -13.04 -43.70 -3.21
N LEU A 551 -12.51 -42.48 -3.08
CA LEU A 551 -11.07 -42.25 -3.03
C LEU A 551 -10.45 -42.67 -1.69
N PHE A 552 -11.20 -42.50 -0.59
CA PHE A 552 -10.68 -42.70 0.77
C PHE A 552 -11.30 -43.89 1.53
N GLU A 553 -12.02 -44.79 0.84
CA GLU A 553 -12.58 -46.04 1.39
C GLU A 553 -13.41 -45.86 2.68
N TYR A 554 -14.46 -45.03 2.63
CA TYR A 554 -15.37 -44.65 3.75
C TYR A 554 -14.71 -43.89 4.92
N ASP A 555 -15.25 -42.70 5.21
CA ASP A 555 -14.75 -41.67 6.15
C ASP A 555 -14.31 -42.16 7.55
N ASP A 556 -14.94 -43.21 8.07
CA ASP A 556 -14.83 -43.60 9.48
C ASP A 556 -13.46 -44.20 9.84
N GLU A 557 -12.74 -44.85 8.91
CA GLU A 557 -11.49 -45.57 9.21
C GLU A 557 -10.22 -44.69 9.09
N ILE A 558 -10.29 -43.58 8.35
CA ILE A 558 -9.13 -42.75 7.99
C ILE A 558 -8.47 -42.13 9.21
N PHE A 559 -9.29 -41.67 10.16
CA PHE A 559 -8.86 -40.91 11.33
C PHE A 559 -9.01 -41.66 12.66
N GLN A 560 -9.35 -42.95 12.66
CA GLN A 560 -9.44 -43.73 13.89
C GLN A 560 -8.06 -44.20 14.36
N GLN A 561 -7.40 -43.41 15.21
CA GLN A 561 -6.37 -43.92 16.11
C GLN A 561 -6.99 -44.15 17.49
N ASN A 562 -6.80 -45.36 18.04
CA ASN A 562 -7.21 -45.76 19.39
C ASN A 562 -6.47 -44.94 20.46
N HIS A 563 -6.81 -43.66 20.64
CA HIS A 563 -6.34 -42.86 21.77
C HIS A 563 -7.40 -42.85 22.86
N VAL A 564 -6.97 -43.06 24.10
CA VAL A 564 -7.83 -42.96 25.29
C VAL A 564 -8.20 -41.48 25.47
N HIS A 565 -9.42 -41.11 25.10
CA HIS A 565 -9.88 -39.72 25.15
C HIS A 565 -10.29 -39.32 26.58
N ASN A 566 -9.69 -38.23 27.09
CA ASN A 566 -10.07 -37.55 28.33
C ASN A 566 -10.99 -36.35 28.04
N GLU A 567 -11.90 -36.04 28.98
CA GLU A 567 -13.08 -35.17 28.82
C GLU A 567 -12.84 -33.64 28.63
N ASN A 568 -11.65 -33.15 28.27
CA ASN A 568 -11.45 -31.74 27.86
C ASN A 568 -10.03 -31.53 27.33
N GLN A 569 -9.90 -31.26 26.03
CA GLN A 569 -8.61 -31.20 25.31
C GLN A 569 -8.28 -29.82 24.71
N GLN A 570 -8.59 -28.75 25.45
CA GLN A 570 -8.30 -27.37 25.03
C GLN A 570 -7.16 -26.79 25.87
N PHE A 571 -6.11 -26.32 25.20
CA PHE A 571 -4.86 -25.91 25.81
C PHE A 571 -4.44 -24.50 25.39
N LEU A 572 -4.04 -23.66 26.34
CA LEU A 572 -3.41 -22.36 26.10
C LEU A 572 -1.90 -22.54 26.10
N VAL A 573 -1.26 -22.16 25.00
CA VAL A 573 0.18 -22.04 24.88
C VAL A 573 0.54 -20.58 25.10
N ASN A 574 1.08 -20.28 26.27
CA ASN A 574 1.52 -18.93 26.60
C ASN A 574 2.88 -18.65 25.94
N ILE A 575 2.89 -17.74 24.96
CA ILE A 575 4.12 -17.27 24.32
C ILE A 575 4.69 -16.15 25.20
N ASN A 576 5.59 -16.50 26.13
CA ASN A 576 6.25 -15.50 26.96
C ASN A 576 7.17 -14.64 26.06
N ARG A 577 6.76 -13.39 25.76
CA ARG A 577 7.70 -12.41 25.21
C ARG A 577 8.80 -12.17 26.24
N PRO A 578 10.09 -12.37 25.93
CA PRO A 578 11.13 -11.80 26.76
C PRO A 578 10.92 -10.29 26.74
N LEU A 579 10.60 -9.69 27.89
CA LEU A 579 10.65 -8.24 28.11
C LEU A 579 12.12 -7.80 28.00
N SER A 580 12.69 -7.78 26.80
CA SER A 580 14.06 -7.32 26.57
C SER A 580 14.08 -5.81 26.39
N THR A 581 14.42 -5.12 27.48
CA THR A 581 15.09 -3.81 27.55
C THR A 581 15.23 -3.02 26.23
N ALA A 582 14.33 -2.05 26.01
CA ALA A 582 14.49 -0.71 25.42
C ALA A 582 15.32 -0.43 24.14
N ASN A 583 16.02 -1.40 23.54
CA ASN A 583 16.81 -1.24 22.31
C ASN A 583 16.33 -2.24 21.24
N GLU A 584 15.03 -2.29 20.98
CA GLU A 584 14.43 -3.27 20.08
C GLU A 584 14.91 -3.09 18.63
N ILE A 585 15.52 -4.15 18.13
CA ILE A 585 15.57 -4.49 16.70
C ILE A 585 14.11 -4.53 16.22
N SER A 586 13.77 -3.77 15.18
CA SER A 586 12.40 -3.62 14.65
C SER A 586 11.78 -4.89 14.01
N PHE A 587 12.39 -6.07 14.25
CA PHE A 587 12.01 -7.37 13.66
C PHE A 587 11.51 -8.38 14.72
N ALA A 588 11.13 -7.94 15.92
CA ALA A 588 10.54 -8.85 16.91
C ALA A 588 9.18 -9.38 16.38
N HIS A 589 9.21 -10.59 15.80
CA HIS A 589 8.05 -11.28 15.26
C HIS A 589 7.43 -12.22 16.31
N ASP A 590 6.10 -12.31 16.36
CA ASP A 590 5.39 -13.23 17.27
C ASP A 590 5.57 -14.71 16.90
N PHE A 591 6.08 -15.00 15.70
CA PHE A 591 6.35 -16.35 15.21
C PHE A 591 7.86 -16.64 15.23
N ASP A 592 8.42 -16.70 16.44
CA ASP A 592 9.85 -16.90 16.68
C ASP A 592 10.28 -18.39 16.60
N LEU A 593 11.56 -18.65 16.84
CA LEU A 593 12.16 -19.99 16.78
C LEU A 593 11.52 -20.95 17.80
N ASP A 594 11.30 -20.49 19.04
CA ASP A 594 10.69 -21.28 20.11
C ASP A 594 9.26 -21.66 19.71
N THR A 595 8.47 -20.70 19.24
CA THR A 595 7.09 -20.89 18.79
C THR A 595 7.03 -21.88 17.63
N CYS A 596 7.93 -21.77 16.65
CA CYS A 596 8.04 -22.75 15.56
C CYS A 596 8.35 -24.16 16.07
N CYS A 597 9.29 -24.30 17.01
CA CYS A 597 9.63 -25.59 17.59
C CYS A 597 8.46 -26.21 18.36
N ILE A 598 7.76 -25.40 19.16
CA ILE A 598 6.58 -25.85 19.92
C ILE A 598 5.49 -26.31 18.94
N LEU A 599 5.21 -25.51 17.91
CA LEU A 599 4.22 -25.83 16.89
C LEU A 599 4.53 -27.16 16.19
N LEU A 600 5.78 -27.40 15.79
CA LEU A 600 6.20 -28.65 15.15
C LEU A 600 6.00 -29.87 16.06
N ASN A 601 6.30 -29.73 17.35
CA ASN A 601 6.26 -30.86 18.28
C ASN A 601 4.85 -31.15 18.84
N ILE A 602 3.92 -30.19 18.82
CA ILE A 602 2.54 -30.39 19.30
C ILE A 602 1.78 -31.41 18.44
N PHE A 603 2.10 -31.53 17.15
CA PHE A 603 1.48 -32.52 16.28
C PHE A 603 1.96 -33.96 16.54
N GLU A 604 2.88 -34.17 17.49
CA GLU A 604 3.43 -35.42 18.03
C GLU A 604 3.54 -36.59 17.05
N ASN A 605 2.43 -37.19 16.64
CA ASN A 605 2.33 -38.41 15.83
C ASN A 605 2.02 -38.21 14.35
N GLN A 606 1.82 -36.98 13.88
CA GLN A 606 1.44 -36.71 12.50
C GLN A 606 2.11 -35.44 11.99
N LEU A 607 2.30 -35.35 10.69
CA LEU A 607 2.66 -34.09 10.05
C LEU A 607 1.41 -33.23 9.90
N PRO A 608 1.45 -31.93 10.25
CA PRO A 608 0.27 -31.09 10.15
C PRO A 608 -0.14 -30.87 8.69
N SER A 609 -1.44 -30.71 8.47
CA SER A 609 -2.03 -30.21 7.24
C SER A 609 -2.58 -28.80 7.44
N SER A 610 -2.70 -28.03 6.36
CA SER A 610 -3.11 -26.62 6.45
C SER A 610 -4.49 -26.41 7.08
N TYR A 611 -5.41 -27.38 6.97
CA TYR A 611 -6.75 -27.27 7.54
C TYR A 611 -6.78 -27.42 9.08
N GLN A 612 -5.68 -27.90 9.69
CA GLN A 612 -5.52 -28.07 11.14
C GLN A 612 -5.01 -26.80 11.83
N ILE A 613 -4.59 -25.79 11.06
CA ILE A 613 -4.03 -24.54 11.60
C ILE A 613 -4.92 -23.37 11.16
N LEU A 614 -5.41 -22.59 12.12
CA LEU A 614 -6.13 -21.34 11.89
C LEU A 614 -5.19 -20.15 12.13
N TRP A 615 -4.86 -19.42 11.06
CA TRP A 615 -4.07 -18.19 11.13
C TRP A 615 -5.00 -16.97 11.29
N CYS A 616 -5.21 -16.50 12.52
CA CYS A 616 -6.26 -15.52 12.83
C CYS A 616 -6.09 -14.13 12.19
N SER A 617 -4.89 -13.77 11.71
CA SER A 617 -4.63 -12.43 11.15
C SER A 617 -5.52 -12.10 9.93
N ASN A 618 -5.86 -13.10 9.11
CA ASN A 618 -6.57 -12.93 7.83
C ASN A 618 -7.87 -13.76 7.76
N THR A 619 -8.39 -14.20 8.91
CA THR A 619 -9.51 -15.15 9.01
C THR A 619 -10.88 -14.46 8.88
N THR A 620 -11.87 -15.10 8.22
CA THR A 620 -13.28 -14.63 8.19
C THR A 620 -14.18 -15.36 9.20
N ASN A 621 -15.44 -14.92 9.34
CA ASN A 621 -16.44 -15.62 10.17
C ASN A 621 -16.63 -17.08 9.71
N GLU A 622 -16.73 -17.30 8.39
CA GLU A 622 -16.92 -18.63 7.80
C GLU A 622 -15.75 -19.55 8.09
N ASP A 623 -14.51 -19.03 8.06
CA ASP A 623 -13.30 -19.78 8.37
C ASP A 623 -13.29 -20.28 9.82
N ILE A 624 -13.72 -19.45 10.78
CA ILE A 624 -13.82 -19.82 12.21
C ILE A 624 -14.84 -20.95 12.38
N HIS A 625 -16.05 -20.78 11.87
CA HIS A 625 -17.10 -21.80 12.00
C HIS A 625 -16.70 -23.12 11.32
N LEU A 626 -16.10 -23.05 10.13
CA LEU A 626 -15.61 -24.24 9.44
C LEU A 626 -14.48 -24.92 10.22
N PHE A 627 -13.56 -24.15 10.79
CA PHE A 627 -12.47 -24.69 11.62
C PHE A 627 -12.99 -25.42 12.87
N PHE A 628 -13.92 -24.81 13.61
CA PHE A 628 -14.53 -25.47 14.76
C PHE A 628 -15.44 -26.64 14.37
N SER A 629 -16.05 -26.61 13.19
CA SER A 629 -16.76 -27.78 12.63
C SER A 629 -15.81 -28.96 12.39
N ARG A 630 -14.57 -28.71 11.91
CA ARG A 630 -13.52 -29.74 11.79
C ARG A 630 -13.12 -30.30 13.15
N ILE A 631 -12.90 -29.44 14.15
CA ILE A 631 -12.55 -29.86 15.52
C ILE A 631 -13.60 -30.83 16.08
N ARG A 632 -14.89 -30.53 15.88
CA ARG A 632 -16.00 -31.40 16.31
C ARG A 632 -16.11 -32.70 15.52
N THR A 633 -15.65 -32.72 14.28
CA THR A 633 -15.82 -33.86 13.37
C THR A 633 -14.66 -34.85 13.44
N PHE A 634 -13.43 -34.35 13.66
CA PHE A 634 -12.21 -35.16 13.62
C PHE A 634 -11.53 -35.21 15.01
N PRO A 635 -12.07 -36.00 15.96
CA PRO A 635 -11.63 -35.99 17.35
C PRO A 635 -10.20 -36.53 17.58
N SER A 636 -9.65 -37.27 16.63
CA SER A 636 -8.29 -37.79 16.70
C SER A 636 -7.23 -36.80 16.24
N LEU A 637 -7.63 -35.72 15.56
CA LEU A 637 -6.71 -34.72 15.04
C LEU A 637 -6.38 -33.66 16.09
N THR A 638 -5.18 -33.10 15.94
CA THR A 638 -4.75 -31.91 16.68
C THR A 638 -4.99 -30.67 15.82
N PHE A 639 -5.46 -29.60 16.45
CA PHE A 639 -5.78 -28.32 15.84
C PHE A 639 -5.06 -27.20 16.57
N VAL A 640 -4.64 -26.19 15.83
CA VAL A 640 -3.89 -25.06 16.37
C VAL A 640 -4.51 -23.75 15.90
N ILE A 641 -4.62 -22.79 16.81
CA ILE A 641 -5.09 -21.44 16.54
C ILE A 641 -3.94 -20.48 16.88
N MET A 642 -3.51 -19.72 15.87
CA MET A 642 -2.37 -18.81 15.91
C MET A 642 -2.82 -17.37 15.71
N ASP A 643 -2.03 -16.40 16.19
CA ASP A 643 -2.22 -14.96 15.95
C ASP A 643 -3.54 -14.39 16.49
N ILE A 644 -4.09 -14.99 17.56
CA ILE A 644 -5.35 -14.55 18.18
C ILE A 644 -5.29 -13.08 18.59
N ASP A 645 -4.11 -12.62 19.02
CA ASP A 645 -3.89 -11.26 19.52
C ASP A 645 -3.86 -10.20 18.41
N LYS A 646 -3.69 -10.61 17.14
CA LYS A 646 -3.74 -9.72 15.96
C LYS A 646 -5.14 -9.62 15.35
N MET A 647 -6.07 -10.41 15.86
CA MET A 647 -7.41 -10.55 15.30
C MET A 647 -8.27 -9.34 15.65
N HIS A 648 -9.10 -8.90 14.69
CA HIS A 648 -10.10 -7.86 14.96
C HIS A 648 -11.04 -8.27 16.10
N HIS A 649 -11.34 -7.36 17.03
CA HIS A 649 -12.10 -7.64 18.26
C HIS A 649 -13.37 -8.47 18.03
N ARG A 650 -14.20 -8.08 17.06
CA ARG A 650 -15.44 -8.80 16.70
C ARG A 650 -15.21 -10.27 16.33
N LEU A 651 -14.15 -10.57 15.58
CA LEU A 651 -13.83 -11.93 15.18
C LEU A 651 -13.23 -12.72 16.34
N ARG A 652 -12.44 -12.05 17.19
CA ARG A 652 -11.91 -12.62 18.43
C ARG A 652 -13.03 -13.04 19.38
N GLU A 653 -14.06 -12.21 19.55
CA GLU A 653 -15.26 -12.58 20.34
C GLU A 653 -15.97 -13.80 19.77
N LEU A 654 -16.12 -13.89 18.44
CA LEU A 654 -16.72 -15.04 17.79
C LEU A 654 -15.91 -16.33 18.03
N LEU A 655 -14.59 -16.26 17.88
CA LEU A 655 -13.67 -17.38 18.15
C LEU A 655 -13.77 -17.85 19.60
N LEU A 656 -13.82 -16.90 20.54
CA LEU A 656 -13.94 -17.19 21.97
C LEU A 656 -15.32 -17.74 22.33
N HIS A 657 -16.39 -17.30 21.65
CA HIS A 657 -17.71 -17.88 21.79
C HIS A 657 -17.74 -19.35 21.33
N GLU A 658 -17.13 -19.67 20.19
CA GLU A 658 -17.00 -21.07 19.73
C GLU A 658 -16.17 -21.93 20.70
N GLN A 659 -15.10 -21.37 21.28
CA GLN A 659 -14.32 -22.04 22.34
C GLN A 659 -15.17 -22.36 23.59
N ASP A 660 -16.00 -21.41 24.03
CA ASP A 660 -16.93 -21.61 25.14
C ASP A 660 -18.01 -22.65 24.82
N LEU A 661 -18.53 -22.67 23.58
CA LEU A 661 -19.48 -23.68 23.12
C LEU A 661 -18.85 -25.07 23.14
N LEU A 662 -17.65 -25.21 22.57
CA LEU A 662 -16.91 -26.47 22.54
C LEU A 662 -16.68 -27.04 23.95
N THR A 663 -16.44 -26.16 24.93
CA THR A 663 -16.28 -26.54 26.34
C THR A 663 -17.57 -27.06 26.99
N ARG A 664 -18.73 -26.59 26.53
CA ARG A 664 -20.05 -27.01 27.07
C ARG A 664 -20.55 -28.30 26.43
N GLU A 665 -20.05 -28.65 25.25
CA GLU A 665 -20.40 -29.87 24.54
C GLU A 665 -19.88 -31.10 25.29
N GLN A 666 -20.71 -32.14 25.44
CA GLN A 666 -20.32 -33.42 26.05
C GLN A 666 -19.65 -34.37 25.04
N ASN A 667 -19.70 -34.03 23.74
CA ASN A 667 -19.16 -34.84 22.67
C ASN A 667 -17.64 -34.75 22.63
N ILE A 668 -16.99 -35.87 22.26
CA ILE A 668 -15.54 -35.90 22.05
C ILE A 668 -15.21 -35.01 20.84
N HIS A 669 -14.22 -34.15 21.00
CA HIS A 669 -13.72 -33.25 19.97
C HIS A 669 -12.19 -33.33 19.88
N GLY A 670 -11.60 -32.78 18.81
CA GLY A 670 -10.15 -32.79 18.60
C GLY A 670 -9.37 -31.97 19.64
N ARG A 671 -8.08 -32.26 19.80
CA ARG A 671 -7.20 -31.46 20.68
C ARG A 671 -6.99 -30.09 20.08
N VAL A 672 -7.17 -29.02 20.86
CA VAL A 672 -7.02 -27.63 20.37
C VAL A 672 -5.98 -26.88 21.18
N PHE A 673 -5.02 -26.26 20.51
CA PHE A 673 -3.99 -25.41 21.10
C PHE A 673 -4.17 -23.96 20.67
N TYR A 674 -4.35 -23.07 21.64
CA TYR A 674 -4.52 -21.64 21.45
C TYR A 674 -3.20 -20.95 21.77
N PHE A 675 -2.58 -20.30 20.78
CA PHE A 675 -1.36 -19.51 20.97
C PHE A 675 -1.73 -18.05 21.19
N SER A 676 -1.42 -17.52 22.36
CA SER A 676 -1.71 -16.12 22.71
C SER A 676 -0.82 -15.66 23.87
N CYS A 677 -0.46 -14.39 23.83
CA CYS A 677 0.21 -13.68 24.92
C CYS A 677 -0.80 -13.00 25.87
N GLU A 678 -2.02 -12.74 25.41
CA GLU A 678 -3.03 -11.96 26.15
C GLU A 678 -4.11 -12.80 26.82
N LEU A 679 -4.41 -13.99 26.28
CA LEU A 679 -5.41 -14.88 26.86
C LEU A 679 -4.94 -15.42 28.20
N THR A 680 -5.87 -15.54 29.15
CA THR A 680 -5.60 -16.08 30.49
C THR A 680 -6.33 -17.41 30.69
N THR A 681 -5.76 -18.27 31.52
CA THR A 681 -6.32 -19.57 31.93
C THR A 681 -7.59 -19.48 32.79
N ARG A 682 -8.07 -18.28 33.08
CA ARG A 682 -9.31 -18.06 33.86
C ARG A 682 -10.58 -18.44 33.09
N ARG A 683 -10.48 -18.70 31.79
CA ARG A 683 -11.61 -19.15 30.96
C ARG A 683 -11.93 -20.62 31.22
N LYS A 684 -13.23 -20.95 31.26
CA LYS A 684 -13.70 -22.32 31.51
C LYS A 684 -13.25 -23.23 30.34
N GLY A 685 -12.76 -24.43 30.66
CA GLY A 685 -12.32 -25.42 29.67
C GLY A 685 -10.90 -25.25 29.14
N LEU A 686 -10.32 -24.05 29.22
CA LEU A 686 -9.00 -23.75 28.71
C LEU A 686 -7.91 -24.03 29.77
N ARG A 687 -7.05 -25.01 29.53
CA ARG A 687 -5.96 -25.41 30.45
C ARG A 687 -4.63 -24.87 30.00
N GLU A 688 -3.72 -24.55 30.92
CA GLU A 688 -2.36 -24.18 30.53
C GLU A 688 -1.62 -25.40 29.96
N PHE A 689 -0.94 -25.21 28.82
CA PHE A 689 -0.04 -26.22 28.29
C PHE A 689 1.35 -26.09 28.92
N GLN A 690 1.76 -27.10 29.69
CA GLN A 690 3.13 -27.16 30.18
C GLN A 690 4.05 -27.58 29.04
N ILE A 691 4.73 -26.59 28.44
CA ILE A 691 5.63 -26.80 27.31
C ILE A 691 6.84 -27.62 27.77
N PRO A 692 7.03 -28.86 27.28
CA PRO A 692 8.21 -29.65 27.60
C PRO A 692 9.48 -28.93 27.11
N THR A 693 10.57 -28.99 27.88
CA THR A 693 11.84 -28.34 27.50
C THR A 693 12.37 -28.83 26.14
N LYS A 694 12.13 -30.10 25.81
CA LYS A 694 12.42 -30.68 24.48
C LYS A 694 11.70 -29.99 23.33
N TYR A 695 10.52 -29.40 23.56
CA TYR A 695 9.72 -28.78 22.50
C TYR A 695 10.26 -27.41 22.06
N LYS A 696 11.20 -26.84 22.82
CA LYS A 696 11.89 -25.60 22.46
C LYS A 696 13.23 -25.83 21.77
N ASN A 697 13.70 -27.08 21.68
CA ASN A 697 15.01 -27.39 21.13
C ASN A 697 14.93 -27.59 19.61
N SER A 698 15.51 -26.67 18.83
CA SER A 698 15.49 -26.70 17.36
C SER A 698 16.10 -27.97 16.76
N ASN A 699 17.20 -28.50 17.32
CA ASN A 699 17.83 -29.73 16.83
C ASN A 699 16.94 -30.95 17.05
N GLN A 700 16.27 -31.02 18.20
CA GLN A 700 15.32 -32.12 18.49
C GLN A 700 14.08 -32.03 17.60
N SER A 701 13.55 -30.82 17.40
CA SER A 701 12.44 -30.56 16.47
C SER A 701 12.79 -30.99 15.04
N TYR A 702 14.01 -30.67 14.57
CA TYR A 702 14.50 -31.10 13.26
C TYR A 702 14.57 -32.63 13.14
N GLN A 703 15.19 -33.31 14.12
CA GLN A 703 15.27 -34.78 14.12
C GLN A 703 13.88 -35.42 14.14
N HIS A 704 12.97 -34.86 14.93
CA HIS A 704 11.59 -35.30 14.98
C HIS A 704 10.90 -35.17 13.62
N LEU A 705 11.00 -34.00 12.97
CA LEU A 705 10.44 -33.76 11.65
C LEU A 705 11.02 -34.70 10.59
N MET A 706 12.35 -34.90 10.56
CA MET A 706 12.99 -35.80 9.60
C MET A 706 12.58 -37.26 9.79
N ASN A 707 12.37 -37.69 11.03
CA ASN A 707 11.84 -39.03 11.31
C ASN A 707 10.41 -39.17 10.79
N ARG A 708 9.56 -38.14 10.97
CA ARG A 708 8.19 -38.13 10.42
C ARG A 708 8.18 -38.16 8.89
N PHE A 709 9.06 -37.42 8.22
CA PHE A 709 9.18 -37.51 6.77
C PHE A 709 9.56 -38.92 6.30
N LYS A 710 10.47 -39.61 7.02
CA LYS A 710 10.82 -41.00 6.70
C LYS A 710 9.64 -41.96 6.91
N GLU A 711 8.92 -41.83 8.02
CA GLU A 711 7.75 -42.65 8.34
C GLU A 711 6.63 -42.51 7.30
N HIS A 712 6.43 -41.30 6.76
CA HIS A 712 5.43 -41.01 5.74
C HIS A 712 5.96 -41.14 4.30
N HIS A 713 7.18 -41.66 4.09
CA HIS A 713 7.83 -41.76 2.77
C HIS A 713 7.89 -40.44 1.99
N ILE A 714 8.02 -39.32 2.68
CA ILE A 714 8.15 -37.99 2.10
C ILE A 714 9.62 -37.69 1.87
N ILE A 715 9.99 -37.37 0.63
CA ILE A 715 11.32 -36.91 0.30
C ILE A 715 11.43 -35.41 0.65
N PRO A 716 12.32 -35.01 1.59
CA PRO A 716 12.46 -33.60 1.95
C PRO A 716 13.04 -32.79 0.79
N SER A 717 12.58 -31.54 0.67
CA SER A 717 13.14 -30.56 -0.26
C SER A 717 14.60 -30.25 0.08
N GLN A 718 15.42 -30.07 -0.95
CA GLN A 718 16.79 -29.57 -0.81
C GLN A 718 16.73 -28.04 -0.71
N ILE A 719 17.10 -27.48 0.44
CA ILE A 719 17.08 -26.03 0.67
C ILE A 719 18.52 -25.55 0.81
N GLN A 720 18.93 -24.64 -0.07
CA GLN A 720 20.20 -23.94 -0.02
C GLN A 720 19.94 -22.49 0.34
N ILE A 721 20.60 -22.00 1.39
CA ILE A 721 20.39 -20.66 1.90
C ILE A 721 21.65 -19.83 1.65
N ILE A 722 21.49 -18.67 1.03
CA ILE A 722 22.61 -17.80 0.67
C ILE A 722 22.35 -16.43 1.30
N CYS A 723 23.25 -16.03 2.17
CA CYS A 723 23.18 -14.79 2.94
C CYS A 723 24.46 -13.98 2.77
N GLY A 724 24.48 -12.76 3.29
CA GLY A 724 25.61 -11.85 3.16
C GLY A 724 25.17 -10.42 2.88
N LYS A 725 26.10 -9.48 3.03
CA LYS A 725 25.81 -8.03 2.95
C LYS A 725 25.18 -7.64 1.62
N THR A 726 24.38 -6.58 1.62
CA THR A 726 23.83 -6.02 0.39
C THR A 726 24.96 -5.63 -0.56
N GLY A 727 24.84 -6.07 -1.83
CA GLY A 727 25.83 -5.77 -2.86
C GLY A 727 27.11 -6.61 -2.87
N ILE A 728 27.21 -7.65 -2.05
CA ILE A 728 28.38 -8.55 -2.00
C ILE A 728 28.47 -9.55 -3.19
N GLY A 729 27.45 -9.58 -4.06
CA GLY A 729 27.41 -10.47 -5.23
C GLY A 729 26.63 -11.78 -5.07
N LYS A 730 25.76 -11.90 -4.06
CA LYS A 730 24.92 -13.10 -3.80
C LYS A 730 24.17 -13.59 -5.05
N THR A 731 23.34 -12.73 -5.64
CA THR A 731 22.56 -13.07 -6.84
C THR A 731 23.45 -13.46 -8.02
N HIS A 732 24.62 -12.83 -8.17
CA HIS A 732 25.59 -13.20 -9.21
C HIS A 732 26.15 -14.61 -8.99
N ARG A 733 26.50 -14.93 -7.74
CA ARG A 733 26.93 -16.28 -7.35
C ARG A 733 25.85 -17.32 -7.62
N ILE A 734 24.62 -17.03 -7.22
CA ILE A 734 23.46 -17.89 -7.47
C ILE A 734 23.29 -18.20 -8.94
N ASN A 735 23.31 -17.16 -9.78
CA ASN A 735 23.17 -17.31 -11.22
C ASN A 735 24.30 -18.14 -11.86
N LYS A 736 25.51 -18.07 -11.31
CA LYS A 736 26.69 -18.77 -11.84
C LYS A 736 26.82 -20.21 -11.36
N GLU A 737 26.58 -20.47 -10.08
CA GLU A 737 26.93 -21.74 -9.42
C GLU A 737 25.70 -22.62 -9.14
N TYR A 738 24.53 -22.01 -8.94
CA TYR A 738 23.36 -22.72 -8.41
C TYR A 738 22.19 -22.81 -9.39
N LYS A 739 22.04 -21.79 -10.24
CA LYS A 739 20.96 -21.67 -11.21
C LYS A 739 21.22 -22.57 -12.42
N THR A 740 20.22 -23.36 -12.75
CA THR A 740 20.17 -24.13 -14.00
C THR A 740 19.19 -23.47 -14.98
N ASP A 741 19.20 -23.89 -16.25
CA ASP A 741 18.23 -23.43 -17.26
C ASP A 741 16.77 -23.67 -16.86
N HIS A 742 16.54 -24.57 -15.90
CA HIS A 742 15.22 -24.91 -15.37
C HIS A 742 14.94 -24.27 -14.01
N THR A 743 15.65 -23.22 -13.59
CA THR A 743 15.40 -22.57 -12.30
C THR A 743 14.47 -21.37 -12.43
N SER A 744 13.29 -21.44 -11.81
CA SER A 744 12.34 -20.32 -11.76
C SER A 744 12.67 -19.35 -10.62
N CYS A 745 12.66 -18.05 -10.89
CA CYS A 745 13.04 -17.00 -9.93
C CYS A 745 11.82 -16.22 -9.44
N PHE A 746 11.69 -16.07 -8.12
CA PHE A 746 10.63 -15.32 -7.46
C PHE A 746 11.24 -14.29 -6.51
N SER A 747 11.00 -13.01 -6.79
CA SER A 747 11.40 -11.92 -5.90
C SER A 747 10.28 -11.60 -4.92
N ILE A 748 10.60 -11.60 -3.63
CA ILE A 748 9.69 -11.24 -2.54
C ILE A 748 10.17 -9.91 -1.97
N ASN A 749 9.49 -8.84 -2.39
CA ASN A 749 9.71 -7.48 -1.92
C ASN A 749 8.67 -7.15 -0.85
N ASP A 750 8.07 -5.96 -0.88
CA ASP A 750 7.10 -5.45 0.10
C ASP A 750 5.76 -6.21 0.18
N LYS A 751 5.44 -7.06 -0.81
CA LYS A 751 4.18 -7.83 -0.86
C LYS A 751 4.41 -9.27 -1.30
N LEU A 752 3.66 -10.20 -0.70
CA LEU A 752 3.62 -11.59 -1.09
C LEU A 752 2.31 -11.92 -1.84
N ASN A 753 2.38 -12.18 -3.15
CA ASN A 753 1.21 -12.63 -3.91
C ASN A 753 1.19 -14.16 -3.98
N LEU A 754 0.58 -14.79 -2.96
CA LEU A 754 0.50 -16.26 -2.85
C LEU A 754 -0.11 -16.91 -4.07
N SER A 755 -1.14 -16.29 -4.62
CA SER A 755 -1.89 -16.89 -5.71
C SER A 755 -1.11 -16.84 -7.05
N LEU A 756 -0.28 -15.82 -7.28
CA LEU A 756 0.69 -15.81 -8.39
C LEU A 756 1.79 -16.85 -8.18
N LEU A 757 2.29 -16.98 -6.95
CA LEU A 757 3.29 -17.98 -6.60
C LEU A 757 2.76 -19.41 -6.85
N ILE A 758 1.55 -19.70 -6.37
CA ILE A 758 0.86 -20.99 -6.57
C ILE A 758 0.62 -21.27 -8.04
N SER A 759 0.08 -20.31 -8.81
CA SER A 759 -0.12 -20.50 -10.26
C SER A 759 1.19 -20.77 -10.99
N SER A 760 2.26 -20.08 -10.61
CA SER A 760 3.59 -20.29 -11.21
C SER A 760 4.18 -21.65 -10.82
N PHE A 761 3.96 -22.10 -9.58
CA PHE A 761 4.39 -23.42 -9.13
C PHE A 761 3.64 -24.55 -9.84
N LEU A 762 2.32 -24.42 -10.02
CA LEU A 762 1.51 -25.37 -10.79
C LEU A 762 1.97 -25.44 -12.25
N LEU A 763 2.17 -24.29 -12.90
CA LEU A 763 2.69 -24.23 -14.27
C LEU A 763 4.10 -24.82 -14.38
N PHE A 764 4.93 -24.60 -13.38
CA PHE A 764 6.29 -25.12 -13.37
C PHE A 764 6.31 -26.63 -13.13
N ASP A 765 5.47 -27.13 -12.23
CA ASP A 765 5.29 -28.56 -11.96
C ASP A 765 4.84 -29.31 -13.22
N SER A 766 3.80 -28.81 -13.89
CA SER A 766 3.24 -29.41 -15.10
C SER A 766 4.25 -29.50 -16.25
N ASN A 767 5.19 -28.56 -16.33
CA ASN A 767 6.23 -28.53 -17.37
C ASN A 767 7.46 -29.39 -17.03
N MET A 768 7.68 -29.77 -15.77
CA MET A 768 8.91 -30.42 -15.29
C MET A 768 8.69 -31.85 -14.80
N ILE A 769 7.79 -32.62 -15.43
CA ILE A 769 7.44 -33.99 -15.01
C ILE A 769 8.68 -34.89 -14.85
N ASN A 770 9.69 -34.75 -15.72
CA ASN A 770 10.88 -35.62 -15.76
C ASN A 770 12.12 -35.04 -15.06
N ASN A 771 12.07 -33.79 -14.58
CA ASN A 771 13.24 -33.11 -14.00
C ASN A 771 12.99 -32.74 -12.54
N ASN A 772 14.07 -32.58 -11.78
CA ASN A 772 13.97 -32.03 -10.42
C ASN A 772 13.73 -30.51 -10.50
N PRO A 773 12.57 -30.02 -10.05
CA PRO A 773 12.24 -28.60 -10.09
C PRO A 773 13.19 -27.80 -9.18
N SER A 774 13.65 -26.66 -9.69
CA SER A 774 14.53 -25.72 -8.98
C SER A 774 13.87 -24.35 -8.89
N ILE A 775 13.73 -23.83 -7.67
CA ILE A 775 13.12 -22.54 -7.37
C ILE A 775 14.14 -21.66 -6.69
N PHE A 776 14.27 -20.41 -7.14
CA PHE A 776 15.09 -19.39 -6.53
C PHE A 776 14.20 -18.29 -5.92
N PHE A 777 14.22 -18.16 -4.59
CA PHE A 777 13.60 -17.06 -3.87
C PHE A 777 14.60 -15.95 -3.59
N ASN A 778 14.35 -14.76 -4.11
CA ASN A 778 15.10 -13.54 -3.80
C ASN A 778 14.32 -12.70 -2.79
N ILE A 779 14.72 -12.75 -1.52
CA ILE A 779 13.98 -12.12 -0.42
C ILE A 779 14.62 -10.76 -0.11
N SER A 780 13.81 -9.70 -0.19
CA SER A 780 14.22 -8.34 0.16
C SER A 780 14.23 -8.13 1.68
N ILE A 781 15.00 -7.15 2.15
CA ILE A 781 14.94 -6.68 3.55
C ILE A 781 13.58 -6.09 3.91
N HIS A 782 12.80 -5.65 2.91
CA HIS A 782 11.46 -5.12 3.08
C HIS A 782 10.37 -6.20 2.98
N ALA A 783 10.75 -7.48 2.95
CA ALA A 783 9.79 -8.57 2.83
C ALA A 783 8.81 -8.61 4.02
N PRO A 784 7.52 -9.00 3.79
CA PRO A 784 6.58 -9.23 4.87
C PRO A 784 6.93 -10.55 5.58
N PHE A 785 7.97 -10.53 6.43
CA PHE A 785 8.56 -11.73 7.04
C PHE A 785 7.56 -12.56 7.85
N GLU A 786 6.56 -11.94 8.46
CA GLU A 786 5.50 -12.67 9.17
C GLU A 786 4.66 -13.54 8.22
N GLU A 787 4.15 -12.95 7.12
CA GLU A 787 3.36 -13.68 6.11
C GLU A 787 4.22 -14.72 5.38
N LEU A 788 5.48 -14.35 5.10
CA LEU A 788 6.46 -15.24 4.50
C LEU A 788 6.77 -16.46 5.39
N ASN A 789 6.94 -16.28 6.70
CA ASN A 789 7.18 -17.40 7.62
C ASN A 789 5.99 -18.37 7.65
N ARG A 790 4.75 -17.87 7.68
CA ARG A 790 3.54 -18.71 7.55
C ARG A 790 3.51 -19.46 6.22
N THR A 791 3.92 -18.80 5.14
CA THR A 791 3.98 -19.36 3.80
C THR A 791 5.02 -20.48 3.71
N LEU A 792 6.23 -20.26 4.23
CA LEU A 792 7.30 -21.25 4.25
C LEU A 792 6.96 -22.42 5.18
N PHE A 793 6.30 -22.15 6.32
CA PHE A 793 5.76 -23.20 7.18
C PHE A 793 4.73 -24.04 6.43
N SER A 794 3.78 -23.40 5.74
CA SER A 794 2.76 -24.12 4.96
C SER A 794 3.42 -24.97 3.86
N LEU A 795 4.36 -24.39 3.10
CA LEU A 795 5.05 -25.07 2.02
C LEU A 795 5.87 -26.26 2.51
N PHE A 796 6.80 -26.05 3.45
CA PHE A 796 7.78 -27.06 3.84
C PHE A 796 7.29 -27.99 4.95
N ILE A 797 6.49 -27.47 5.88
CA ILE A 797 5.96 -28.26 6.99
C ILE A 797 4.63 -28.85 6.62
N CYS A 798 3.63 -28.06 6.19
CA CYS A 798 2.32 -28.59 5.78
C CYS A 798 2.31 -29.21 4.38
N GLY A 799 3.38 -29.05 3.61
CA GLY A 799 3.53 -29.64 2.28
C GLY A 799 2.67 -28.98 1.20
N CYS A 800 2.02 -27.86 1.50
CA CYS A 800 1.13 -27.17 0.57
C CYS A 800 1.10 -25.66 0.77
N LEU A 801 0.89 -24.93 -0.31
CA LEU A 801 0.53 -23.52 -0.32
C LEU A 801 -0.94 -23.40 -0.65
N LYS A 802 -1.65 -22.62 0.15
CA LYS A 802 -3.07 -22.34 -0.02
C LYS A 802 -3.29 -20.83 0.00
N ASP A 803 -3.91 -20.30 -1.05
CA ASP A 803 -4.42 -18.94 -1.03
C ASP A 803 -5.90 -18.94 -0.61
N PRO A 804 -6.26 -18.44 0.59
CA PRO A 804 -7.67 -18.35 1.00
C PRO A 804 -8.50 -17.42 0.10
N ALA A 805 -7.86 -16.43 -0.56
CA ALA A 805 -8.55 -15.46 -1.41
C ALA A 805 -8.96 -16.05 -2.76
N SER A 806 -8.11 -16.85 -3.41
CA SER A 806 -8.45 -17.50 -4.68
C SER A 806 -8.93 -18.93 -4.52
N GLY A 807 -8.72 -19.56 -3.35
CA GLY A 807 -8.97 -20.99 -3.12
C GLY A 807 -7.98 -21.90 -3.84
N LEU A 808 -6.90 -21.37 -4.42
CA LEU A 808 -5.90 -22.16 -5.16
C LEU A 808 -4.98 -22.89 -4.20
N ILE A 809 -4.61 -24.11 -4.58
CA ILE A 809 -3.72 -24.95 -3.80
C ILE A 809 -2.58 -25.43 -4.70
N PHE A 810 -1.37 -25.39 -4.17
CA PHE A 810 -0.24 -26.14 -4.67
C PHE A 810 0.25 -27.07 -3.55
N SER A 811 0.52 -28.33 -3.87
CA SER A 811 1.07 -29.30 -2.92
C SER A 811 2.37 -29.87 -3.43
N LEU A 812 3.41 -29.91 -2.59
CA LEU A 812 4.71 -30.46 -2.94
C LEU A 812 4.59 -31.98 -3.20
N PRO A 813 4.88 -32.45 -4.44
CA PRO A 813 4.94 -33.87 -4.75
C PRO A 813 5.95 -34.62 -3.85
N HIS A 814 5.52 -35.73 -3.24
CA HIS A 814 6.39 -36.56 -2.37
C HIS A 814 7.37 -37.46 -3.13
N ILE A 815 7.13 -37.64 -4.44
CA ILE A 815 7.87 -38.59 -5.30
C ILE A 815 9.16 -38.04 -5.90
N ARG A 816 9.41 -36.73 -5.83
CA ARG A 816 10.61 -36.10 -6.41
C ARG A 816 11.18 -35.00 -5.51
N THR A 817 12.50 -34.83 -5.56
CA THR A 817 13.20 -33.79 -4.81
C THR A 817 13.03 -32.42 -5.46
N TRP A 818 12.51 -31.45 -4.71
CA TRP A 818 12.53 -30.04 -5.08
C TRP A 818 13.78 -29.37 -4.54
N LYS A 819 14.44 -28.55 -5.35
CA LYS A 819 15.56 -27.70 -4.94
C LYS A 819 15.05 -26.26 -4.75
N PHE A 820 15.28 -25.70 -3.57
CA PHE A 820 15.00 -24.31 -3.24
C PHE A 820 16.30 -23.59 -2.94
N ILE A 821 16.57 -22.51 -3.64
CA ILE A 821 17.69 -21.60 -3.39
C ILE A 821 17.06 -20.33 -2.80
N ILE A 822 17.47 -19.94 -1.60
CA ILE A 822 16.87 -18.81 -0.89
C ILE A 822 17.95 -17.79 -0.62
N GLU A 823 17.88 -16.64 -1.31
CA GLU A 823 18.69 -15.46 -1.00
C GLU A 823 18.01 -14.67 0.10
N ILE A 824 18.74 -14.44 1.20
CA ILE A 824 18.26 -13.75 2.39
C ILE A 824 19.03 -12.43 2.56
N PRO A 825 18.35 -11.35 2.97
CA PRO A 825 18.99 -10.08 3.26
C PRO A 825 19.77 -10.17 4.59
N TYR A 826 20.95 -9.57 4.64
CA TYR A 826 21.73 -9.44 5.87
C TYR A 826 22.22 -8.00 6.02
N SER A 827 22.09 -7.47 7.24
CA SER A 827 22.50 -6.11 7.63
C SER A 827 23.36 -6.17 8.89
N ASP A 828 24.57 -5.63 8.83
CA ASP A 828 25.49 -5.58 9.98
C ASP A 828 25.07 -4.57 11.06
N VAL A 829 24.00 -3.79 10.82
CA VAL A 829 23.61 -2.65 11.65
C VAL A 829 23.39 -3.03 13.11
N PHE A 830 23.09 -4.29 13.40
CA PHE A 830 22.72 -4.75 14.74
C PHE A 830 23.85 -5.47 15.50
N GLY A 831 25.02 -5.70 14.89
CA GLY A 831 26.13 -6.41 15.55
C GLY A 831 25.83 -7.85 15.98
N VAL A 832 24.79 -8.45 15.38
CA VAL A 832 24.31 -9.81 15.61
C VAL A 832 24.93 -10.74 14.56
N ASP A 833 25.30 -11.96 14.94
CA ASP A 833 25.84 -12.95 14.00
C ASP A 833 24.82 -13.27 12.89
N VAL A 834 25.30 -13.64 11.70
CA VAL A 834 24.48 -14.00 10.54
C VAL A 834 23.44 -15.06 10.90
N ARG A 835 23.86 -16.05 11.70
CA ARG A 835 22.98 -17.13 12.14
C ARG A 835 21.91 -16.68 13.12
N GLU A 836 22.25 -15.77 14.04
CA GLU A 836 21.29 -15.21 14.98
C GLU A 836 20.27 -14.32 14.25
N ASN A 837 20.71 -13.49 13.30
CA ASN A 837 19.82 -12.68 12.47
C ASN A 837 18.86 -13.57 11.65
N PHE A 838 19.39 -14.66 11.09
CA PHE A 838 18.59 -15.63 10.36
C PHE A 838 17.55 -16.35 11.24
N ASN A 839 17.90 -16.72 12.46
CA ASN A 839 16.96 -17.30 13.44
C ASN A 839 15.80 -16.35 13.77
N LEU A 840 16.05 -15.04 13.75
CA LEU A 840 15.04 -14.02 14.01
C LEU A 840 14.13 -13.80 12.80
N ILE A 841 14.70 -13.72 11.59
CA ILE A 841 13.95 -13.35 10.38
C ILE A 841 13.18 -14.55 9.80
N LEU A 842 13.82 -15.72 9.71
CA LEU A 842 13.26 -16.93 9.08
C LEU A 842 13.47 -18.17 9.99
N PRO A 843 12.83 -18.21 11.18
CA PRO A 843 13.02 -19.27 12.17
C PRO A 843 12.71 -20.67 11.61
N ILE A 844 11.71 -20.80 10.73
CA ILE A 844 11.37 -22.11 10.18
C ILE A 844 12.50 -22.70 9.32
N LEU A 845 13.14 -21.86 8.50
CA LEU A 845 14.28 -22.29 7.69
C LEU A 845 15.48 -22.66 8.56
N SER A 846 15.64 -21.98 9.70
CA SER A 846 16.67 -22.28 10.70
C SER A 846 16.51 -23.66 11.32
N ILE A 847 15.28 -24.16 11.44
CA ILE A 847 14.99 -25.52 11.93
C ILE A 847 15.20 -26.55 10.84
N ILE A 848 14.68 -26.33 9.63
CA ILE A 848 14.68 -27.36 8.57
C ILE A 848 15.96 -27.42 7.75
N SER A 849 16.79 -26.37 7.80
CA SER A 849 18.04 -26.27 7.05
C SER A 849 19.20 -25.67 7.86
N PRO A 850 19.53 -26.22 9.04
CA PRO A 850 20.51 -25.61 9.96
C PRO A 850 21.96 -25.66 9.45
N LEU A 851 22.26 -26.47 8.43
CA LEU A 851 23.62 -26.71 7.91
C LEU A 851 23.84 -26.18 6.49
N THR A 852 22.83 -25.57 5.86
CA THR A 852 22.87 -25.17 4.44
C THR A 852 22.96 -23.66 4.26
N VAL A 853 23.24 -22.93 5.36
CA VAL A 853 23.46 -21.49 5.34
C VAL A 853 24.88 -21.22 4.88
N GLU A 854 24.99 -20.64 3.68
CA GLU A 854 26.22 -20.14 3.12
C GLU A 854 26.25 -18.62 3.20
N GLU A 855 27.25 -18.08 3.88
CA GLU A 855 27.53 -16.65 3.87
C GLU A 855 28.41 -16.29 2.68
N VAL A 856 28.04 -15.27 1.91
CA VAL A 856 28.88 -14.69 0.87
C VAL A 856 29.57 -13.47 1.45
N THR A 857 30.90 -13.52 1.48
CA THR A 857 31.78 -12.46 1.96
C THR A 857 32.70 -11.97 0.84
N ASP A 858 33.50 -10.95 1.12
CA ASP A 858 34.56 -10.52 0.19
C ASP A 858 35.66 -11.56 0.04
N ASP A 859 35.93 -12.32 1.10
CA ASP A 859 37.02 -13.29 1.12
C ASP A 859 36.69 -14.59 0.37
N ASN A 860 35.42 -15.03 0.41
CA ASN A 860 35.03 -16.34 -0.12
C ASN A 860 34.37 -16.30 -1.51
N TYR A 861 34.05 -15.11 -2.02
CA TYR A 861 33.46 -14.97 -3.35
C TYR A 861 34.00 -13.75 -4.07
N GLN A 862 34.47 -13.94 -5.30
CA GLN A 862 34.92 -12.85 -6.16
C GLN A 862 33.98 -12.75 -7.36
N LEU A 863 33.45 -11.54 -7.62
CA LEU A 863 32.70 -11.29 -8.85
C LEU A 863 33.61 -11.54 -10.05
N SER A 864 33.14 -12.32 -11.03
CA SER A 864 33.85 -12.54 -12.29
C SER A 864 33.18 -11.74 -13.38
N ILE A 865 33.89 -10.78 -13.97
CA ILE A 865 33.44 -10.06 -15.16
C ILE A 865 34.30 -10.48 -16.37
N ASP A 866 34.45 -11.79 -16.55
CA ASP A 866 35.06 -12.50 -17.69
C ASP A 866 35.96 -11.66 -18.62
N LYS A 867 35.57 -11.44 -19.89
CA LYS A 867 36.36 -10.69 -20.88
C LYS A 867 36.37 -9.18 -20.66
N GLU A 868 35.41 -8.65 -19.89
CA GLU A 868 35.27 -7.21 -19.70
C GLU A 868 36.35 -6.69 -18.74
N GLU A 869 36.64 -7.43 -17.66
CA GLU A 869 37.73 -7.16 -16.73
C GLU A 869 39.09 -7.11 -17.44
N GLU A 870 39.34 -8.07 -18.33
CA GLU A 870 40.60 -8.15 -19.06
C GLU A 870 40.79 -6.95 -19.98
N ILE A 871 39.76 -6.57 -20.76
CA ILE A 871 39.83 -5.42 -21.66
C ILE A 871 40.08 -4.13 -20.87
N VAL A 872 39.36 -3.92 -19.76
CA VAL A 872 39.55 -2.74 -18.91
C VAL A 872 40.95 -2.73 -18.30
N ALA A 873 41.40 -3.85 -17.75
CA ALA A 873 42.71 -3.95 -17.12
C ALA A 873 43.87 -3.76 -18.12
N ARG A 874 43.72 -4.26 -19.35
CA ARG A 874 44.69 -4.06 -20.43
C ARG A 874 44.95 -2.59 -20.70
N PHE A 875 43.89 -1.78 -20.81
CA PHE A 875 44.00 -0.35 -21.04
C PHE A 875 44.41 0.43 -19.79
N LEU A 876 44.00 0.00 -18.59
CA LEU A 876 44.50 0.56 -17.33
C LEU A 876 46.00 0.34 -17.16
N LYS A 877 46.51 -0.85 -17.47
CA LYS A 877 47.94 -1.14 -17.50
C LYS A 877 48.67 -0.23 -18.47
N ALA A 878 48.17 -0.10 -19.70
CA ALA A 878 48.77 0.79 -20.69
C ALA A 878 48.81 2.25 -20.21
N PHE A 879 47.76 2.70 -19.51
CA PHE A 879 47.68 4.03 -18.91
C PHE A 879 48.69 4.23 -17.78
N GLU A 880 48.81 3.26 -16.86
CA GLU A 880 49.79 3.30 -15.76
C GLU A 880 51.23 3.25 -16.25
N ASP A 881 51.51 2.42 -17.27
CA ASP A 881 52.82 2.28 -17.90
C ASP A 881 53.16 3.49 -18.80
N LYS A 882 52.24 4.46 -18.95
CA LYS A 882 52.34 5.62 -19.86
C LYS A 882 52.57 5.21 -21.32
N THR A 883 52.12 4.01 -21.69
CA THR A 883 52.20 3.48 -23.06
C THR A 883 50.90 3.64 -23.84
N ILE A 884 49.81 4.06 -23.18
CA ILE A 884 48.50 4.23 -23.81
C ILE A 884 48.57 5.14 -25.03
N ASP A 885 49.35 6.23 -24.97
CA ASP A 885 49.51 7.20 -26.08
C ASP A 885 50.35 6.67 -27.25
N ARG A 886 50.90 5.46 -27.15
CA ARG A 886 51.58 4.80 -28.27
C ARG A 886 50.53 4.22 -29.20
N MET A 887 50.25 4.91 -30.31
CA MET A 887 49.18 4.51 -31.25
C MET A 887 49.68 3.66 -32.42
N VAL A 888 50.95 3.81 -32.82
CA VAL A 888 51.54 3.12 -33.97
C VAL A 888 52.89 2.48 -33.59
N THR A 889 53.15 1.29 -34.12
CA THR A 889 54.46 0.64 -34.12
C THR A 889 54.94 0.39 -35.54
N MET A 890 56.25 0.49 -35.76
CA MET A 890 56.86 0.13 -37.03
C MET A 890 57.14 -1.38 -37.08
N THR A 891 56.64 -2.07 -38.09
CA THR A 891 57.01 -3.47 -38.34
C THR A 891 58.47 -3.57 -38.78
N LYS A 892 59.03 -4.79 -38.76
CA LYS A 892 60.36 -5.08 -39.34
C LYS A 892 60.48 -4.71 -40.83
N THR A 893 59.35 -4.50 -41.51
CA THR A 893 59.26 -4.06 -42.92
C THR A 893 59.07 -2.54 -43.08
N GLY A 894 59.11 -1.77 -41.98
CA GLY A 894 58.95 -0.32 -42.00
C GLY A 894 57.51 0.17 -42.21
N ARG A 895 56.51 -0.71 -42.08
CA ARG A 895 55.09 -0.33 -42.18
C ARG A 895 54.55 0.04 -40.80
N GLU A 896 53.82 1.14 -40.75
CA GLU A 896 53.04 1.56 -39.58
C GLU A 896 51.88 0.59 -39.36
N VAL A 897 51.81 0.01 -38.16
CA VAL A 897 50.70 -0.84 -37.73
C VAL A 897 50.23 -0.34 -36.36
N PRO A 898 48.90 -0.30 -36.09
CA PRO A 898 48.37 0.07 -34.79
C PRO A 898 49.00 -0.74 -33.66
N VAL A 899 49.26 -0.09 -32.53
CA VAL A 899 49.75 -0.77 -31.33
C VAL A 899 48.64 -1.67 -30.81
N ASN A 900 48.91 -2.97 -30.76
CA ASN A 900 48.05 -3.91 -30.07
C ASN A 900 48.56 -4.05 -28.63
N PHE A 901 47.74 -3.63 -27.66
CA PHE A 901 48.08 -3.79 -26.24
C PHE A 901 48.00 -5.28 -25.87
N GLU A 902 49.04 -5.77 -25.20
CA GLU A 902 49.13 -7.19 -24.86
C GLU A 902 48.02 -7.61 -23.90
N PRO A 903 47.24 -8.66 -24.23
CA PRO A 903 46.21 -9.18 -23.33
C PRO A 903 46.78 -9.64 -22.00
N ILE A 904 46.02 -9.42 -20.92
CA ILE A 904 46.40 -9.91 -19.59
C ILE A 904 45.72 -11.26 -19.38
N THR A 905 46.50 -12.35 -19.35
CA THR A 905 45.96 -13.72 -19.24
C THR A 905 45.63 -14.15 -17.81
N ASN A 906 46.14 -13.43 -16.80
CA ASN A 906 45.92 -13.73 -15.39
C ASN A 906 44.82 -12.80 -14.81
N PHE A 907 43.71 -13.38 -14.37
CA PHE A 907 42.55 -12.65 -13.85
C PHE A 907 42.86 -11.85 -12.57
N ASP A 908 43.69 -12.38 -11.66
CA ASP A 908 44.07 -11.66 -10.44
C ASP A 908 44.89 -10.40 -10.75
N THR A 909 45.70 -10.49 -11.80
CA THR A 909 46.46 -9.35 -12.33
C THR A 909 45.51 -8.30 -12.93
N CYS A 910 44.50 -8.72 -13.70
CA CYS A 910 43.48 -7.81 -14.23
C CYS A 910 42.80 -7.01 -13.12
N ARG A 911 42.34 -7.70 -12.07
CA ARG A 911 41.66 -7.09 -10.94
C ARG A 911 42.57 -6.16 -10.14
N THR A 912 43.84 -6.51 -9.99
CA THR A 912 44.81 -5.64 -9.32
C THR A 912 44.88 -4.27 -10.01
N TYR A 913 44.90 -4.20 -11.35
CA TYR A 913 44.87 -2.93 -12.08
C TYR A 913 43.58 -2.14 -11.86
N ILE A 914 42.43 -2.81 -11.85
CA ILE A 914 41.13 -2.17 -11.59
C ILE A 914 41.06 -1.64 -10.17
N TYR A 915 41.45 -2.43 -9.17
CA TYR A 915 41.47 -2.03 -7.76
C TYR A 915 42.47 -0.91 -7.48
N ASN A 916 43.65 -0.96 -8.08
CA ASN A 916 44.62 0.13 -7.99
C ASN A 916 44.05 1.42 -8.59
N CYS A 917 43.36 1.33 -9.71
CA CYS A 917 42.68 2.48 -10.33
C CYS A 917 41.60 3.06 -9.40
N ILE A 918 40.68 2.25 -8.88
CA ILE A 918 39.63 2.70 -7.95
C ILE A 918 40.26 3.32 -6.71
N LYS A 919 41.24 2.66 -6.09
CA LYS A 919 41.94 3.14 -4.89
C LYS A 919 42.66 4.48 -5.13
N LYS A 920 43.25 4.65 -6.30
CA LYS A 920 44.05 5.84 -6.64
C LYS A 920 43.20 7.03 -7.07
N TYR A 921 42.16 6.80 -7.86
CA TYR A 921 41.38 7.86 -8.50
C TYR A 921 39.99 8.07 -7.88
N CYS A 922 39.46 7.05 -7.17
CA CYS A 922 38.12 7.05 -6.60
C CYS A 922 38.09 6.63 -5.11
N PRO A 923 38.92 7.23 -4.22
CA PRO A 923 39.01 6.80 -2.82
C PRO A 923 37.71 6.99 -2.03
N ASP A 924 36.83 7.88 -2.50
CA ASP A 924 35.57 8.24 -1.85
C ASP A 924 34.41 7.27 -2.18
N LEU A 925 34.60 6.33 -3.14
CA LEU A 925 33.57 5.36 -3.47
C LEU A 925 33.44 4.29 -2.37
N PRO A 926 32.22 3.87 -2.01
CA PRO A 926 32.05 2.77 -1.07
C PRO A 926 32.70 1.50 -1.62
N LYS A 927 33.47 0.82 -0.77
CA LYS A 927 34.12 -0.45 -1.10
C LYS A 927 33.11 -1.59 -1.06
N ASN A 928 32.19 -1.59 -2.02
CA ASN A 928 31.32 -2.73 -2.26
C ASN A 928 31.45 -3.18 -3.72
N LYS A 929 31.18 -4.46 -3.92
CA LYS A 929 31.30 -5.14 -5.21
C LYS A 929 30.33 -4.62 -6.28
N ILE A 930 29.21 -3.99 -5.90
CA ILE A 930 28.29 -3.33 -6.86
C ILE A 930 28.97 -2.11 -7.49
N TYR A 931 29.64 -1.28 -6.71
CA TYR A 931 30.35 -0.11 -7.22
C TYR A 931 31.54 -0.54 -8.09
N GLU A 932 32.28 -1.58 -7.68
CA GLU A 932 33.36 -2.16 -8.49
C GLU A 932 32.85 -2.69 -9.83
N LEU A 933 31.74 -3.43 -9.83
CA LEU A 933 31.09 -3.94 -11.04
C LEU A 933 30.60 -2.82 -11.95
N SER A 934 29.95 -1.80 -11.37
CA SER A 934 29.39 -0.67 -12.11
C SER A 934 30.50 0.19 -12.73
N PHE A 935 31.56 0.45 -11.96
CA PHE A 935 32.76 1.15 -12.40
C PHE A 935 33.42 0.41 -13.59
N THR A 936 33.63 -0.90 -13.43
CA THR A 936 34.26 -1.73 -14.44
C THR A 936 33.41 -1.83 -15.71
N LYS A 937 32.09 -2.04 -15.59
CA LYS A 937 31.17 -2.07 -16.74
C LYS A 937 31.10 -0.74 -17.48
N PHE A 938 31.15 0.37 -16.76
CA PHE A 938 31.19 1.69 -17.40
C PHE A 938 32.50 1.87 -18.18
N LEU A 939 33.65 1.60 -17.55
CA LEU A 939 34.93 1.66 -18.22
C LEU A 939 34.96 0.74 -19.43
N TYR A 940 34.51 -0.50 -19.31
CA TYR A 940 34.46 -1.45 -20.42
C TYR A 940 33.74 -0.90 -21.66
N ARG A 941 32.59 -0.24 -21.47
CA ARG A 941 31.85 0.41 -22.57
C ARG A 941 32.65 1.54 -23.24
N ARG A 942 33.49 2.24 -22.48
CA ARG A 942 34.24 3.41 -22.94
C ARG A 942 35.61 3.06 -23.51
N VAL A 943 36.34 2.13 -22.90
CA VAL A 943 37.70 1.74 -23.33
C VAL A 943 37.73 1.10 -24.71
N ARG A 944 36.59 0.59 -25.22
CA ARG A 944 36.44 0.19 -26.63
C ARG A 944 36.74 1.32 -27.63
N PHE A 945 36.70 2.59 -27.18
CA PHE A 945 37.22 3.71 -27.94
C PHE A 945 38.67 3.48 -28.41
N PHE A 946 39.51 2.87 -27.56
CA PHE A 946 40.91 2.59 -27.87
C PHE A 946 41.10 1.46 -28.89
N GLU A 947 40.07 0.66 -29.14
CA GLU A 947 40.04 -0.33 -30.23
C GLU A 947 39.50 0.28 -31.53
N GLY A 948 38.94 1.50 -31.47
CA GLY A 948 38.33 2.18 -32.60
C GLY A 948 39.34 2.79 -33.56
N HIS A 949 38.97 2.84 -34.85
CA HIS A 949 39.82 3.39 -35.92
C HIS A 949 40.29 4.83 -35.65
N TYR A 950 39.44 5.66 -35.02
CA TYR A 950 39.77 7.05 -34.72
C TYR A 950 40.95 7.16 -33.75
N TYR A 951 41.03 6.28 -32.76
CA TYR A 951 42.14 6.26 -31.82
C TYR A 951 43.40 5.68 -32.44
N CYS A 952 43.29 4.48 -33.04
CA CYS A 952 44.44 3.74 -33.59
C CYS A 952 45.24 4.51 -34.64
N TRP A 953 44.61 5.44 -35.36
CA TRP A 953 45.23 6.21 -36.45
C TRP A 953 45.31 7.71 -36.17
N ASN A 954 45.12 8.14 -34.92
CA ASN A 954 45.24 9.55 -34.58
C ASN A 954 46.73 9.98 -34.60
N GLN A 955 47.08 10.85 -35.54
CA GLN A 955 48.42 11.44 -35.67
C GLN A 955 48.49 12.89 -35.14
N ASN A 956 47.35 13.49 -34.83
CA ASN A 956 47.23 14.95 -34.64
C ASN A 956 47.10 15.37 -33.18
N ILE A 957 46.51 14.54 -32.32
CA ILE A 957 46.28 14.87 -30.91
C ILE A 957 47.30 14.13 -30.04
N GLN A 958 48.30 14.86 -29.54
CA GLN A 958 49.25 14.33 -28.56
C GLN A 958 48.52 14.03 -27.23
N ASN A 959 48.90 12.94 -26.57
CA ASN A 959 48.33 12.51 -25.27
C ASN A 959 46.83 12.19 -25.27
N LEU A 960 46.22 11.93 -26.43
CA LEU A 960 44.79 11.61 -26.53
C LEU A 960 44.39 10.41 -25.67
N GLY A 961 45.25 9.39 -25.56
CA GLY A 961 45.01 8.20 -24.74
C GLY A 961 44.94 8.52 -23.27
N THR A 962 45.93 9.25 -22.77
CA THR A 962 45.99 9.71 -21.38
C THR A 962 44.81 10.62 -21.02
N ILE A 963 44.46 11.59 -21.87
CA ILE A 963 43.34 12.51 -21.65
C ILE A 963 42.01 11.74 -21.63
N ALA A 964 41.78 10.90 -22.65
CA ALA A 964 40.55 10.13 -22.77
C ALA A 964 40.38 9.15 -21.60
N MET A 965 41.44 8.43 -21.21
CA MET A 965 41.37 7.48 -20.09
C MET A 965 41.10 8.19 -18.77
N GLN A 966 41.76 9.31 -18.51
CA GLN A 966 41.51 10.10 -17.30
C GLN A 966 40.07 10.63 -17.25
N GLN A 967 39.54 11.11 -18.38
CA GLN A 967 38.15 11.54 -18.48
C GLN A 967 37.18 10.37 -18.23
N MET A 968 37.43 9.19 -18.82
CA MET A 968 36.60 8.00 -18.62
C MET A 968 36.60 7.56 -17.15
N ILE A 969 37.75 7.61 -16.47
CA ILE A 969 37.84 7.31 -15.02
C ILE A 969 37.04 8.35 -14.20
N ASN A 970 37.14 9.63 -14.53
CA ASN A 970 36.38 10.68 -13.85
C ASN A 970 34.87 10.54 -14.08
N GLU A 971 34.44 10.23 -15.30
CA GLU A 971 33.03 9.95 -15.62
C GLU A 971 32.53 8.70 -14.86
N ALA A 972 33.34 7.64 -14.84
CA ALA A 972 33.04 6.42 -14.08
C ALA A 972 32.85 6.74 -12.60
N LYS A 973 33.74 7.56 -12.01
CA LYS A 973 33.63 8.03 -10.62
C LYS A 973 32.30 8.76 -10.39
N SER A 974 32.00 9.77 -11.21
CA SER A 974 30.80 10.59 -11.04
C SER A 974 29.51 9.78 -11.17
N LEU A 975 29.45 8.83 -12.10
CA LEU A 975 28.26 8.01 -12.34
C LEU A 975 28.10 6.88 -11.33
N THR A 976 29.20 6.43 -10.70
CA THR A 976 29.15 5.44 -9.62
C THR A 976 28.86 6.06 -8.25
N GLN A 977 28.89 7.39 -8.10
CA GLN A 977 28.48 8.10 -6.89
C GLN A 977 26.96 8.25 -6.71
N ILE A 978 26.14 7.76 -7.64
CA ILE A 978 24.68 7.78 -7.49
C ILE A 978 24.31 6.98 -6.23
N ASN A 979 23.77 7.68 -5.24
CA ASN A 979 23.41 7.12 -3.96
C ASN A 979 22.16 6.26 -4.15
N PHE A 980 22.29 4.94 -4.07
CA PHE A 980 21.13 4.02 -4.13
C PHE A 980 20.39 3.92 -2.78
N GLN A 981 20.72 4.78 -1.82
CA GLN A 981 20.08 4.86 -0.50
C GLN A 981 18.87 5.81 -0.47
N ASP A 982 18.64 6.60 -1.54
CA ASP A 982 17.46 7.47 -1.67
C ASP A 982 16.27 6.76 -2.31
#